data_AF-A0AAV9G449-F1
#
_entry.id   AF-A0AAV9G449-F1
#
_cell.length_a   1.000
_cell.length_b   1.000
_cell.length_c   1.000
_cell.angle_alpha   90.00
_cell.angle_beta   90.00
_cell.angle_gamma   90.00
#
_symmetry.space_group_name_H-M   'P 1'
#
loop_
_entity.id
_entity.type
_entity.pdbx_description
1 polymer ?
#
loop_
_entity_poly.entity_id
_entity_poly.type
_entity_poly.pdbx_seq_one_letter_code
_entity_poly.pdbx_strand_id
1 'polypeptide(L)'
;MSGRYCESSELGLWKAVMETADKAMAMDFLDYLCDTYKITSWGTSWEYFRQYKQLYSSVSGRYMDTNDSKEIHKPSCHSWHDAVLIPLYGLRPPNADAKPVLGTDDLLALLTFNLAYDTGVFPLEAHRIQLSGAYLALTYTGARPPEIVDNEKSKPKDGSWEEIFGSNLIDDPDEKAQDDNASRLLEEMLCQETTGRGRPKALCYEDVLLMVVRHPDSGTDVLAMSVKFIHHKGADNKPSRKTIFFFTMARKVILCLITVIISQALRDKAFAACNLVSAREVFQIRNMSPSICTPLRWKESILKTPIFRGFDGVALSDNRALPYYKLRDDMERQTLDAGFERSFGPKAFRRGAANAVNGKASDAVRDQMMRHDPKWATFNSAYINEKVQFDIQNAVLDEPSEDGLIRLFTHMSLMRDPRAARDIVPDEVWSSLPPDPEMEELERQQEELKGHDPKPYTAIRAKRAEHDKRIRSEYREFYFHNRPTWDIERQAVPDEEEEYITLVIDLYIAERAELAELLVNQPDSLAGDGLKQLRVRETAKRRTLRKRAPADVRIKGESPGPDPFLLLMERTQCPRCIGDEGQSYEERTFRYCRPAVIYDHFDREHVKEVRGAKQISCSHPKCSRGTLEFKHLNHFKNHVELVHEGWQYRP
;
A
#
# COMPACT_ATOMS: atom_id res chain seq x y z
N MET A 1 8.27 21.83 -5.50
CA MET A 1 7.50 22.25 -6.69
C MET A 1 7.82 23.69 -7.03
N SER A 2 7.73 24.63 -6.08
CA SER A 2 8.15 26.03 -6.28
C SER A 2 9.61 26.18 -6.74
N GLY A 3 10.56 25.40 -6.20
CA GLY A 3 11.94 25.37 -6.71
C GLY A 3 12.05 24.98 -8.18
N ARG A 4 11.33 23.93 -8.61
CA ARG A 4 11.33 23.48 -10.02
C ARG A 4 10.67 24.49 -10.96
N TYR A 5 9.60 25.15 -10.50
CA TYR A 5 8.96 26.23 -11.24
C TYR A 5 9.91 27.42 -11.44
N CYS A 6 10.59 27.87 -10.38
CA CYS A 6 11.55 28.97 -10.51
C CYS A 6 12.76 28.60 -11.38
N GLU A 7 13.20 27.33 -11.33
CA GLU A 7 14.23 26.80 -12.23
C GLU A 7 13.75 26.78 -13.69
N SER A 8 12.53 26.29 -13.97
CA SER A 8 12.00 26.20 -15.34
C SER A 8 11.65 27.55 -15.94
N SER A 9 11.23 28.50 -15.12
CA SER A 9 10.88 29.86 -15.54
C SER A 9 12.05 30.84 -15.43
N GLU A 10 13.26 30.35 -15.13
CA GLU A 10 14.49 31.14 -14.99
C GLU A 10 14.39 32.33 -14.01
N LEU A 11 13.53 32.21 -12.99
CA LEU A 11 13.23 33.28 -12.02
C LEU A 11 14.27 33.41 -10.90
N GLY A 12 15.23 32.48 -10.83
CA GLY A 12 16.27 32.44 -9.81
C GLY A 12 15.85 31.68 -8.54
N LEU A 13 16.45 32.04 -7.40
CA LEU A 13 16.21 31.34 -6.13
C LEU A 13 14.77 31.53 -5.66
N TRP A 14 14.03 30.43 -5.55
CA TRP A 14 12.59 30.44 -5.26
C TRP A 14 12.19 31.24 -4.01
N LYS A 15 13.05 31.32 -2.98
CA LYS A 15 12.77 32.13 -1.78
C LYS A 15 12.70 33.63 -2.09
N ALA A 16 13.68 34.16 -2.81
CA ALA A 16 13.70 35.57 -3.21
C ALA A 16 12.54 35.91 -4.15
N VAL A 17 12.17 34.95 -5.01
CA VAL A 17 10.99 35.06 -5.88
C VAL A 17 9.71 35.15 -5.03
N MET A 18 9.56 34.34 -3.99
CA MET A 18 8.38 34.39 -3.12
C MET A 18 8.25 35.69 -2.32
N GLU A 19 9.34 36.40 -1.99
CA GLU A 19 9.28 37.70 -1.30
C GLU A 19 8.68 38.82 -2.17
N THR A 20 8.79 38.68 -3.49
CA THR A 20 8.33 39.67 -4.48
C THR A 20 7.17 39.16 -5.32
N ALA A 21 6.66 37.98 -5.02
CA ALA A 21 5.60 37.33 -5.78
C ALA A 21 4.29 38.12 -5.72
N ASP A 22 3.66 38.27 -6.88
CA ASP A 22 2.39 38.95 -7.05
C ASP A 22 1.29 37.99 -7.54
N LYS A 23 0.12 38.56 -7.85
CA LYS A 23 -1.00 37.82 -8.42
C LYS A 23 -0.63 37.09 -9.71
N ALA A 24 0.06 37.76 -10.63
CA ALA A 24 0.39 37.21 -11.94
C ALA A 24 1.28 35.97 -11.80
N MET A 25 2.25 36.02 -10.88
CA MET A 25 3.13 34.90 -10.58
C MET A 25 2.40 33.71 -9.95
N ALA A 26 1.39 33.96 -9.11
CA ALA A 26 0.56 32.89 -8.57
C ALA A 26 -0.30 32.22 -9.65
N MET A 27 -0.77 32.97 -10.65
CA MET A 27 -1.49 32.45 -11.81
C MET A 27 -0.56 31.61 -12.70
N ASP A 28 0.62 32.14 -13.03
CA ASP A 28 1.64 31.45 -13.83
C ASP A 28 2.10 30.14 -13.17
N PHE A 29 2.30 30.17 -11.84
CA PHE A 29 2.60 28.96 -11.07
C PHE A 29 1.51 27.89 -11.19
N LEU A 30 0.23 28.27 -11.15
CA LEU A 30 -0.89 27.33 -11.27
C LEU A 30 -1.02 26.78 -12.70
N ASP A 31 -0.76 27.61 -13.71
CA ASP A 31 -0.71 27.22 -15.11
C ASP A 31 0.39 26.18 -15.35
N TYR A 32 1.62 26.50 -14.94
CA TYR A 32 2.77 25.59 -14.96
C TYR A 32 2.49 24.27 -14.26
N LEU A 33 1.83 24.29 -13.10
CA LEU A 33 1.48 23.08 -12.37
C LEU A 33 0.51 22.20 -13.16
N CYS A 34 -0.50 22.81 -13.79
CA CYS A 34 -1.49 22.07 -14.57
C CYS A 34 -0.87 21.45 -15.81
N ASP A 35 -0.03 22.20 -16.53
CA ASP A 35 0.68 21.74 -17.71
C ASP A 35 1.71 20.64 -17.37
N THR A 36 2.62 20.92 -16.42
CA THR A 36 3.76 20.04 -16.11
C THR A 36 3.34 18.76 -15.40
N TYR A 37 2.38 18.83 -14.47
CA TYR A 37 1.99 17.67 -13.64
C TYR A 37 0.67 17.04 -14.09
N LYS A 38 0.11 17.47 -15.23
CA LYS A 38 -1.13 16.94 -15.82
C LYS A 38 -2.26 16.84 -14.79
N ILE A 39 -2.52 17.94 -14.08
CA ILE A 39 -3.56 17.99 -13.04
C ILE A 39 -4.93 17.85 -13.72
N THR A 40 -5.78 16.93 -13.25
CA THR A 40 -7.09 16.67 -13.87
C THR A 40 -8.29 17.13 -13.02
N SER A 41 -8.05 17.72 -11.85
CA SER A 41 -9.08 18.08 -10.86
C SER A 41 -8.87 19.50 -10.38
N TRP A 42 -9.91 20.33 -10.50
CA TRP A 42 -9.89 21.72 -10.02
C TRP A 42 -9.76 21.82 -8.49
N GLY A 43 -10.06 20.75 -7.75
CA GLY A 43 -9.88 20.70 -6.30
C GLY A 43 -8.42 20.53 -5.93
N THR A 44 -7.64 19.91 -6.82
CA THR A 44 -6.20 19.73 -6.66
C THR A 44 -5.45 21.02 -6.96
N SER A 45 -5.79 21.71 -8.06
CA SER A 45 -5.22 23.05 -8.37
C SER A 45 -5.52 24.04 -7.25
N TRP A 46 -6.73 24.02 -6.69
CA TRP A 46 -7.09 24.85 -5.54
C TRP A 46 -6.25 24.53 -4.29
N GLU A 47 -6.02 23.25 -3.98
CA GLU A 47 -5.18 22.86 -2.85
C GLU A 47 -3.73 23.34 -3.03
N TYR A 48 -3.19 23.29 -4.26
CA TYR A 48 -1.89 23.88 -4.57
C TYR A 48 -1.88 25.40 -4.39
N PHE A 49 -2.94 26.10 -4.80
CA PHE A 49 -3.03 27.55 -4.57
C PHE A 49 -3.07 27.88 -3.07
N ARG A 50 -3.78 27.10 -2.24
CA ARG A 50 -3.74 27.25 -0.77
C ARG A 50 -2.33 27.07 -0.21
N GLN A 51 -1.61 26.04 -0.67
CA GLN A 51 -0.24 25.78 -0.23
C GLN A 51 0.71 26.87 -0.70
N TYR A 52 0.51 27.41 -1.91
CA TYR A 52 1.26 28.56 -2.41
C TYR A 52 1.07 29.77 -1.49
N LYS A 53 -0.17 30.09 -1.10
CA LYS A 53 -0.44 31.18 -0.15
C LYS A 53 0.21 30.98 1.21
N GLN A 54 0.18 29.75 1.72
CA GLN A 54 0.87 29.42 2.98
C GLN A 54 2.37 29.65 2.85
N LEU A 55 3.00 29.15 1.78
CA LEU A 55 4.41 29.34 1.52
C LEU A 55 4.77 30.83 1.38
N TYR A 56 3.99 31.57 0.60
CA TYR A 56 4.14 33.02 0.43
C TYR A 56 4.12 33.74 1.78
N SER A 57 3.14 33.44 2.64
CA SER A 57 3.04 34.06 3.96
C SER A 57 4.16 33.66 4.91
N SER A 58 4.61 32.41 4.87
CA SER A 58 5.75 31.96 5.67
C SER A 58 7.07 32.60 5.26
N VAL A 59 7.28 32.87 3.96
CA VAL A 59 8.53 33.47 3.45
C VAL A 59 8.51 34.99 3.53
N SER A 60 7.44 35.64 3.06
CA SER A 60 7.35 37.11 3.01
C SER A 60 6.97 37.77 4.33
N GLY A 61 6.45 36.99 5.30
CA GLY A 61 5.86 37.50 6.53
C GLY A 61 4.56 38.29 6.33
N ARG A 62 3.96 38.26 5.12
CA ARG A 62 2.75 39.02 4.75
C ARG A 62 1.66 38.09 4.22
N TYR A 63 0.40 38.45 4.42
CA TYR A 63 -0.70 37.79 3.72
C TYR A 63 -0.80 38.29 2.29
N MET A 64 -1.11 37.40 1.34
CA MET A 64 -1.46 37.79 -0.02
C MET A 64 -2.70 38.67 0.01
N ASP A 65 -2.76 39.69 -0.85
CA ASP A 65 -3.90 40.59 -0.91
C ASP A 65 -5.23 39.81 -1.11
N THR A 66 -6.25 40.23 -0.38
CA THR A 66 -7.53 39.51 -0.34
C THR A 66 -8.30 39.67 -1.65
N ASN A 67 -8.18 40.79 -2.35
CA ASN A 67 -8.82 40.99 -3.65
C ASN A 67 -8.08 40.19 -4.72
N ASP A 68 -6.74 40.22 -4.74
CA ASP A 68 -5.96 39.39 -5.66
C ASP A 68 -6.24 37.90 -5.46
N SER A 69 -6.30 37.43 -4.20
CA SER A 69 -6.65 36.03 -3.94
C SER A 69 -8.07 35.68 -4.41
N LYS A 70 -9.02 36.61 -4.37
CA LYS A 70 -10.41 36.40 -4.85
C LYS A 70 -10.49 36.43 -6.37
N GLU A 71 -9.71 37.28 -7.03
CA GLU A 71 -9.60 37.31 -8.49
C GLU A 71 -9.02 36.01 -9.02
N ILE A 72 -7.99 35.46 -8.37
CA ILE A 72 -7.45 34.14 -8.70
C ILE A 72 -8.50 33.06 -8.40
N HIS A 73 -9.03 33.04 -7.18
CA HIS A 73 -10.03 32.06 -6.78
C HIS A 73 -11.04 32.63 -5.76
N LYS A 74 -12.31 32.63 -6.15
CA LYS A 74 -13.43 32.95 -5.25
C LYS A 74 -14.49 31.85 -5.38
N PRO A 75 -14.75 31.06 -4.33
CA PRO A 75 -15.76 30.01 -4.36
C PRO A 75 -17.12 30.57 -4.81
N SER A 76 -17.74 29.95 -5.81
CA SER A 76 -19.07 30.31 -6.34
C SER A 76 -19.11 31.62 -7.15
N CYS A 77 -18.00 32.08 -7.72
CA CYS A 77 -17.92 33.29 -8.53
C CYS A 77 -16.99 33.07 -9.73
N HIS A 78 -17.17 33.85 -10.81
CA HIS A 78 -16.35 33.78 -12.04
C HIS A 78 -14.93 34.33 -11.78
N SER A 79 -14.12 33.57 -11.03
CA SER A 79 -12.70 33.85 -10.80
C SER A 79 -11.86 33.38 -11.98
N TRP A 80 -10.61 33.84 -12.09
CA TRP A 80 -9.71 33.40 -13.15
C TRP A 80 -9.52 31.88 -13.16
N HIS A 81 -9.42 31.26 -11.98
CA HIS A 81 -9.36 29.80 -11.86
C HIS A 81 -10.56 29.13 -12.55
N ASP A 82 -11.77 29.61 -12.29
CA ASP A 82 -12.99 28.98 -12.80
C ASP A 82 -13.26 29.33 -14.27
N ALA A 83 -12.94 30.55 -14.70
CA ALA A 83 -13.21 31.06 -16.04
C ALA A 83 -12.11 30.73 -17.06
N VAL A 84 -10.87 30.50 -16.62
CA VAL A 84 -9.70 30.32 -17.50
C VAL A 84 -9.02 28.98 -17.24
N LEU A 85 -8.54 28.74 -16.03
CA LEU A 85 -7.71 27.57 -15.74
C LEU A 85 -8.49 26.25 -15.95
N ILE A 86 -9.75 26.20 -15.54
CA ILE A 86 -10.58 25.00 -15.69
C ILE A 86 -10.88 24.68 -17.16
N PRO A 87 -11.42 25.61 -17.98
CA PRO A 87 -11.65 25.33 -19.39
C PRO A 87 -10.36 24.99 -20.15
N LEU A 88 -9.25 25.67 -19.82
CA LEU A 88 -7.97 25.48 -20.51
C LEU A 88 -7.44 24.05 -20.36
N TYR A 89 -7.50 23.49 -19.16
CA TYR A 89 -6.99 22.14 -18.86
C TYR A 89 -8.08 21.06 -18.72
N GLY A 90 -9.35 21.40 -18.98
CA GLY A 90 -10.47 20.48 -18.82
C GLY A 90 -10.61 19.92 -17.39
N LEU A 91 -10.35 20.73 -16.37
CA LEU A 91 -10.32 20.28 -14.98
C LEU A 91 -11.70 19.80 -14.52
N ARG A 92 -11.77 18.59 -13.94
CA ARG A 92 -13.04 18.00 -13.51
C ARG A 92 -13.45 18.48 -12.11
N PRO A 93 -14.77 18.62 -11.84
CA PRO A 93 -15.27 18.93 -10.51
C PRO A 93 -14.95 17.82 -9.49
N PRO A 94 -14.90 18.11 -8.18
CA PRO A 94 -14.50 17.13 -7.20
C PRO A 94 -15.69 16.18 -7.02
N ASN A 95 -15.45 14.87 -7.05
CA ASN A 95 -16.54 13.90 -6.99
C ASN A 95 -17.48 14.00 -8.21
N ALA A 96 -16.95 14.32 -9.40
CA ALA A 96 -17.67 14.13 -10.66
C ALA A 96 -18.12 12.67 -10.82
N ASP A 97 -17.27 11.75 -10.36
CA ASP A 97 -17.62 10.34 -10.15
C ASP A 97 -18.18 10.13 -8.75
N ALA A 98 -19.22 9.30 -8.66
CA ALA A 98 -19.81 8.92 -7.39
C ALA A 98 -18.76 8.35 -6.43
N LYS A 99 -18.79 8.83 -5.20
CA LYS A 99 -17.81 8.42 -4.18
C LYS A 99 -17.96 6.94 -3.85
N PRO A 100 -16.91 6.10 -3.97
CA PRO A 100 -16.98 4.71 -3.52
C PRO A 100 -17.27 4.65 -2.01
N VAL A 101 -18.24 3.82 -1.64
CA VAL A 101 -18.66 3.53 -0.26
C VAL A 101 -18.57 2.02 -0.04
N LEU A 102 -17.74 1.62 0.92
CA LEU A 102 -17.50 0.20 1.23
C LEU A 102 -18.62 -0.39 2.09
N GLY A 103 -19.25 -1.46 1.61
CA GLY A 103 -20.14 -2.34 2.37
C GLY A 103 -19.42 -3.52 3.04
N THR A 104 -20.13 -4.29 3.86
CA THR A 104 -19.59 -5.49 4.52
C THR A 104 -19.16 -6.56 3.51
N ASP A 105 -19.92 -6.75 2.44
CA ASP A 105 -19.63 -7.75 1.41
C ASP A 105 -18.39 -7.36 0.60
N ASP A 106 -18.19 -6.06 0.36
CA ASP A 106 -16.98 -5.54 -0.29
C ASP A 106 -15.73 -5.82 0.56
N LEU A 107 -15.83 -5.60 1.87
CA LEU A 107 -14.75 -5.92 2.81
C LEU A 107 -14.46 -7.43 2.86
N LEU A 108 -15.51 -8.26 2.91
CA LEU A 108 -15.36 -9.72 2.92
C LEU A 108 -14.72 -10.21 1.62
N ALA A 109 -15.16 -9.70 0.48
CA ALA A 109 -14.58 -10.01 -0.82
C ALA A 109 -13.09 -9.66 -0.87
N LEU A 110 -12.72 -8.46 -0.39
CA LEU A 110 -11.32 -8.01 -0.41
C LEU A 110 -10.42 -8.80 0.55
N LEU A 111 -10.90 -9.10 1.76
CA LEU A 111 -10.16 -9.92 2.73
C LEU A 111 -9.99 -11.37 2.23
N THR A 112 -11.05 -11.92 1.62
CA THR A 112 -11.01 -13.24 1.00
C THR A 112 -9.99 -13.26 -0.13
N PHE A 113 -10.02 -12.26 -1.03
CA PHE A 113 -9.03 -12.12 -2.09
C PHE A 113 -7.61 -12.03 -1.52
N ASN A 114 -7.35 -11.11 -0.59
CA ASN A 114 -6.03 -10.91 0.01
C ASN A 114 -5.45 -12.20 0.61
N LEU A 115 -6.27 -13.05 1.23
CA LEU A 115 -5.82 -14.27 1.88
C LEU A 115 -5.78 -15.48 0.94
N ALA A 116 -6.79 -15.67 0.08
CA ALA A 116 -7.00 -16.88 -0.70
C ALA A 116 -6.51 -16.80 -2.15
N TYR A 117 -6.56 -15.62 -2.78
CA TYR A 117 -6.40 -15.50 -4.24
C TYR A 117 -5.31 -14.53 -4.69
N ASP A 118 -4.86 -13.62 -3.81
CA ASP A 118 -3.86 -12.62 -4.18
C ASP A 118 -2.48 -13.28 -4.44
N THR A 119 -2.09 -13.39 -5.70
CA THR A 119 -0.78 -13.94 -6.12
C THR A 119 0.35 -12.91 -6.05
N GLY A 120 0.05 -11.65 -5.70
CA GLY A 120 1.04 -10.57 -5.63
C GLY A 120 2.17 -10.89 -4.67
N VAL A 121 3.43 -10.62 -5.06
CA VAL A 121 4.60 -10.94 -4.24
C VAL A 121 4.85 -9.86 -3.20
N PHE A 122 4.86 -10.25 -1.92
CA PHE A 122 5.24 -9.39 -0.80
C PHE A 122 6.61 -9.79 -0.22
N PRO A 123 7.33 -8.87 0.43
CA PRO A 123 8.59 -9.21 1.11
C PRO A 123 8.42 -10.35 2.13
N LEU A 124 7.31 -10.33 2.88
CA LEU A 124 6.88 -11.40 3.78
C LEU A 124 5.35 -11.54 3.76
N GLU A 125 4.86 -12.75 3.97
CA GLU A 125 3.42 -13.03 4.15
C GLU A 125 2.82 -12.33 5.38
N ALA A 126 3.67 -11.94 6.33
CA ALA A 126 3.33 -11.00 7.40
C ALA A 126 2.60 -9.75 6.88
N HIS A 127 2.97 -9.23 5.70
CA HIS A 127 2.34 -8.06 5.10
C HIS A 127 0.85 -8.27 4.82
N ARG A 128 0.43 -9.43 4.30
CA ARG A 128 -0.99 -9.73 4.03
C ARG A 128 -1.83 -9.68 5.30
N ILE A 129 -1.27 -10.16 6.41
CA ILE A 129 -1.93 -10.13 7.70
C ILE A 129 -2.03 -8.68 8.21
N GLN A 130 -0.99 -7.85 7.99
CA GLN A 130 -1.03 -6.43 8.30
C GLN A 130 -2.06 -5.67 7.46
N LEU A 131 -2.16 -5.95 6.16
CA LEU A 131 -3.20 -5.40 5.28
C LEU A 131 -4.60 -5.75 5.78
N SER A 132 -4.83 -7.03 6.13
CA SER A 132 -6.11 -7.46 6.70
C SER A 132 -6.47 -6.68 7.96
N GLY A 133 -5.50 -6.48 8.86
CA GLY A 133 -5.69 -5.69 10.07
C GLY A 133 -5.97 -4.22 9.79
N ALA A 134 -5.24 -3.61 8.85
CA ALA A 134 -5.45 -2.22 8.45
C ALA A 134 -6.84 -2.01 7.83
N TYR A 135 -7.31 -2.94 7.00
CA TYR A 135 -8.62 -2.89 6.36
C TYR A 135 -9.74 -2.96 7.41
N LEU A 136 -9.64 -3.91 8.34
CA LEU A 136 -10.59 -4.03 9.45
C LEU A 136 -10.57 -2.80 10.37
N ALA A 137 -9.38 -2.30 10.72
CA ALA A 137 -9.24 -1.11 11.56
C ALA A 137 -9.87 0.12 10.90
N LEU A 138 -9.64 0.34 9.61
CA LEU A 138 -10.25 1.44 8.86
C LEU A 138 -11.79 1.32 8.82
N THR A 139 -12.33 0.13 8.52
CA THR A 139 -13.79 -0.07 8.42
C THR A 139 -14.49 0.11 9.77
N TYR A 140 -13.93 -0.41 10.85
CA TYR A 140 -14.63 -0.42 12.14
C TYR A 140 -14.52 0.86 12.95
N THR A 141 -13.60 1.76 12.58
CA THR A 141 -13.35 2.98 13.35
C THR A 141 -13.62 4.26 12.56
N GLY A 142 -13.76 4.13 11.24
CA GLY A 142 -13.74 5.26 10.33
C GLY A 142 -12.46 6.09 10.44
N ALA A 143 -11.38 5.60 11.04
CA ALA A 143 -10.15 6.37 11.23
C ALA A 143 -9.56 6.81 9.89
N ARG A 144 -8.87 7.95 9.88
CA ARG A 144 -8.05 8.34 8.72
C ARG A 144 -6.84 7.40 8.64
N PRO A 145 -6.32 7.11 7.44
CA PRO A 145 -5.14 6.26 7.30
C PRO A 145 -3.93 6.68 8.17
N PRO A 146 -3.61 7.99 8.33
CA PRO A 146 -2.52 8.43 9.21
C PRO A 146 -2.70 8.10 10.71
N GLU A 147 -3.92 7.76 11.14
CA GLU A 147 -4.17 7.29 12.52
C GLU A 147 -3.71 5.84 12.71
N ILE A 148 -3.47 5.09 11.63
CA ILE A 148 -3.17 3.65 11.62
C ILE A 148 -1.77 3.37 11.05
N VAL A 149 -1.42 4.04 9.95
CA VAL A 149 -0.18 3.87 9.19
C VAL A 149 0.52 5.21 9.04
N ASP A 150 1.83 5.20 8.76
CA ASP A 150 2.60 6.43 8.63
C ASP A 150 2.29 7.17 7.32
N ASN A 151 2.02 8.47 7.43
CA ASN A 151 1.80 9.36 6.29
C ASN A 151 2.61 10.65 6.44
N GLU A 152 3.67 10.64 7.25
CA GLU A 152 4.58 11.78 7.31
C GLU A 152 5.26 11.97 5.96
N LYS A 153 5.08 13.16 5.39
CA LYS A 153 5.77 13.53 4.16
C LYS A 153 7.25 13.66 4.48
N SER A 154 8.10 13.10 3.62
CA SER A 154 9.54 13.31 3.73
C SER A 154 9.86 14.80 3.64
N LYS A 155 10.58 15.31 4.63
CA LYS A 155 11.03 16.69 4.65
C LYS A 155 12.12 16.90 3.59
N PRO A 156 12.17 18.08 2.95
CA PRO A 156 13.33 18.51 2.16
C PRO A 156 14.64 18.32 2.94
N LYS A 157 15.68 17.81 2.26
CA LYS A 157 17.00 17.55 2.88
C LYS A 157 17.90 18.79 2.90
N ASP A 158 17.46 19.88 2.29
CA ASP A 158 18.21 21.12 2.10
C ASP A 158 18.09 22.08 3.30
N GLY A 159 17.46 21.66 4.40
CA GLY A 159 17.25 22.47 5.60
C GLY A 159 16.20 23.57 5.46
N SER A 160 15.60 23.71 4.27
CA SER A 160 14.59 24.74 3.99
C SER A 160 13.34 24.59 4.86
N TRP A 161 13.01 23.36 5.24
CA TRP A 161 11.86 23.08 6.09
C TRP A 161 12.04 23.62 7.50
N GLU A 162 13.18 23.36 8.13
CA GLU A 162 13.52 23.85 9.46
C GLU A 162 13.65 25.38 9.50
N GLU A 163 14.16 25.98 8.43
CA GLU A 163 14.31 27.44 8.33
C GLU A 163 12.97 28.18 8.24
N ILE A 164 12.00 27.62 7.50
CA ILE A 164 10.70 28.27 7.26
C ILE A 164 9.68 27.94 8.35
N PHE A 165 9.75 26.72 8.88
CA PHE A 165 8.72 26.19 9.80
C PHE A 165 9.27 25.80 11.19
N GLY A 166 10.56 26.02 11.47
CA GLY A 166 11.20 25.66 12.75
C GLY A 166 11.04 26.69 13.87
N SER A 167 10.64 27.93 13.55
CA SER A 167 10.25 28.95 14.51
C SER A 167 8.74 29.22 14.38
N ASN A 168 8.01 29.10 15.49
CA ASN A 168 6.55 29.29 15.56
C ASN A 168 6.08 30.49 14.72
N LEU A 169 5.39 30.21 13.63
CA LEU A 169 4.79 31.22 12.77
C LEU A 169 3.59 31.84 13.50
N ILE A 170 3.67 33.17 13.67
CA ILE A 170 2.60 34.16 13.91
C ILE A 170 1.46 33.67 14.82
N ASP A 171 1.50 34.08 16.09
CA ASP A 171 0.33 34.07 16.98
C ASP A 171 -0.81 34.85 16.31
N ASP A 172 -1.90 34.16 16.01
CA ASP A 172 -3.17 34.78 15.63
C ASP A 172 -3.75 35.48 16.88
N PRO A 173 -3.89 36.83 16.92
CA PRO A 173 -4.27 37.54 18.13
C PRO A 173 -5.72 37.28 18.60
N ASP A 174 -6.55 36.63 17.77
CA ASP A 174 -8.01 36.64 17.96
C ASP A 174 -8.65 35.35 18.54
N GLU A 175 -7.87 34.34 18.94
CA GLU A 175 -8.39 33.19 19.73
C GLU A 175 -7.89 33.20 21.19
N LYS A 176 -8.18 34.27 21.95
CA LYS A 176 -8.15 34.22 23.43
C LYS A 176 -9.57 34.33 24.00
N ALA A 177 -10.35 33.27 23.82
CA ALA A 177 -11.48 33.03 24.70
C ALA A 177 -10.93 32.69 26.10
N GLN A 178 -11.46 33.36 27.13
CA GLN A 178 -11.18 33.06 28.54
C GLN A 178 -11.64 31.62 28.85
N ASP A 179 -10.71 30.68 28.88
CA ASP A 179 -10.94 29.36 29.47
C ASP A 179 -10.21 29.25 30.80
N ASP A 180 -10.84 28.56 31.74
CA ASP A 180 -10.44 28.43 33.14
C ASP A 180 -9.02 27.83 33.25
N ASN A 181 -8.25 28.24 34.26
CA ASN A 181 -6.87 27.82 34.47
C ASN A 181 -6.75 26.29 34.60
N ALA A 182 -7.81 25.63 35.07
CA ALA A 182 -7.93 24.17 35.11
C ALA A 182 -8.04 23.52 33.72
N SER A 183 -8.74 24.17 32.78
CA SER A 183 -8.83 23.72 31.38
C SER A 183 -7.49 23.80 30.69
N ARG A 184 -6.73 24.90 30.91
CA ARG A 184 -5.36 25.08 30.38
C ARG A 184 -4.38 24.05 30.93
N LEU A 185 -4.44 23.75 32.22
CA LEU A 185 -3.56 22.75 32.83
C LEU A 185 -3.88 21.34 32.33
N LEU A 186 -5.17 21.01 32.19
CA LEU A 186 -5.60 19.75 31.59
C LEU A 186 -5.18 19.67 30.11
N GLU A 187 -5.34 20.76 29.36
CA GLU A 187 -4.88 20.91 27.97
C GLU A 187 -3.36 20.74 27.87
N GLU A 188 -2.56 21.37 28.72
CA GLU A 188 -1.11 21.16 28.79
C GLU A 188 -0.73 19.72 29.13
N MET A 189 -1.41 19.07 30.09
CA MET A 189 -1.18 17.65 30.42
C MET A 189 -1.59 16.71 29.29
N LEU A 190 -2.71 16.98 28.62
CA LEU A 190 -3.19 16.21 27.47
C LEU A 190 -2.27 16.39 26.25
N CYS A 191 -1.74 17.60 26.04
CA CYS A 191 -0.78 17.97 25.01
C CYS A 191 0.61 17.34 25.26
N GLN A 192 1.10 17.34 26.51
CA GLN A 192 2.32 16.59 26.89
C GLN A 192 2.18 15.09 26.61
N GLU A 193 0.96 14.54 26.73
CA GLU A 193 0.67 13.16 26.34
C GLU A 193 0.71 12.94 24.82
N THR A 194 0.64 13.96 23.95
CA THR A 194 0.58 13.82 22.48
C THR A 194 1.84 14.27 21.75
N THR A 195 2.58 15.25 22.29
CA THR A 195 3.79 15.82 21.67
C THR A 195 5.04 15.08 22.17
N GLY A 196 5.90 14.57 21.27
CA GLY A 196 7.24 14.12 21.66
C GLY A 196 7.36 12.73 22.30
N ARG A 197 6.45 11.78 22.02
CA ARG A 197 6.53 10.39 22.54
C ARG A 197 7.77 9.59 22.08
N GLY A 198 8.56 10.09 21.13
CA GLY A 198 9.66 9.33 20.53
C GLY A 198 9.17 8.07 19.84
N ARG A 199 8.01 8.14 19.16
CA ARG A 199 7.37 7.04 18.43
C ARG A 199 6.84 7.52 17.08
N PRO A 200 6.60 6.61 16.11
CA PRO A 200 6.01 6.97 14.82
C PRO A 200 4.56 7.47 14.92
N LYS A 201 4.13 8.34 13.99
CA LYS A 201 2.71 8.72 13.80
C LYS A 201 1.92 7.60 13.13
N ALA A 202 1.64 6.54 13.90
CA ALA A 202 0.88 5.37 13.50
C ALA A 202 0.25 4.69 14.73
N LEU A 203 -0.56 3.64 14.51
CA LEU A 203 -1.13 2.86 15.61
C LEU A 203 -0.05 1.98 16.27
N CYS A 204 0.22 2.21 17.55
CA CYS A 204 1.20 1.46 18.33
C CYS A 204 0.53 0.56 19.39
N TYR A 205 1.30 -0.35 20.00
CA TYR A 205 0.79 -1.22 21.06
C TYR A 205 0.21 -0.45 22.26
N GLU A 206 0.82 0.67 22.64
CA GLU A 206 0.32 1.52 23.73
C GLU A 206 -1.07 2.11 23.49
N ASP A 207 -1.50 2.19 22.24
CA ASP A 207 -2.81 2.70 21.85
C ASP A 207 -3.91 1.62 21.98
N VAL A 208 -3.53 0.36 22.19
CA VAL A 208 -4.44 -0.79 22.25
C VAL A 208 -4.48 -1.37 23.65
N LEU A 209 -5.68 -1.53 24.20
CA LEU A 209 -5.92 -2.27 25.42
C LEU A 209 -6.68 -3.56 25.09
N LEU A 210 -5.99 -4.70 25.15
CA LEU A 210 -6.63 -6.00 25.05
C LEU A 210 -7.05 -6.46 26.46
N MET A 211 -8.26 -6.99 26.61
CA MET A 211 -8.81 -7.35 27.91
C MET A 211 -9.71 -8.58 27.82
N VAL A 212 -9.77 -9.35 28.91
CA VAL A 212 -10.77 -10.40 29.12
C VAL A 212 -11.84 -9.83 30.03
N VAL A 213 -13.09 -9.80 29.58
CA VAL A 213 -14.22 -9.19 30.30
C VAL A 213 -15.28 -10.24 30.57
N ARG A 214 -15.86 -10.20 31.76
CA ARG A 214 -17.04 -10.98 32.11
C ARG A 214 -18.25 -10.37 31.40
N HIS A 215 -18.81 -11.09 30.44
CA HIS A 215 -20.00 -10.64 29.72
C HIS A 215 -21.16 -10.46 30.72
N PRO A 216 -21.87 -9.32 30.71
CA PRO A 216 -22.89 -9.02 31.71
C PRO A 216 -24.05 -10.02 31.68
N ASP A 217 -24.55 -10.37 30.49
CA ASP A 217 -25.72 -11.25 30.37
C ASP A 217 -25.40 -12.74 30.51
N SER A 218 -24.34 -13.22 29.86
CA SER A 218 -24.01 -14.65 29.86
C SER A 218 -23.12 -15.10 31.02
N GLY A 219 -22.49 -14.18 31.75
CA GLY A 219 -21.53 -14.51 32.81
C GLY A 219 -20.28 -15.23 32.30
N THR A 220 -20.02 -15.25 30.99
CA THR A 220 -18.85 -15.90 30.38
C THR A 220 -17.71 -14.90 30.19
N ASP A 221 -16.46 -15.38 30.30
CA ASP A 221 -15.30 -14.55 30.02
C ASP A 221 -15.05 -14.46 28.51
N VAL A 222 -15.03 -13.24 27.97
CA VAL A 222 -14.85 -12.95 26.54
C VAL A 222 -13.69 -11.97 26.33
N LEU A 223 -12.97 -12.13 25.22
CA LEU A 223 -11.98 -11.13 24.81
C LEU A 223 -12.68 -9.90 24.25
N ALA A 224 -12.21 -8.74 24.67
CA ALA A 224 -12.57 -7.44 24.14
C ALA A 224 -11.31 -6.61 23.95
N MET A 225 -11.40 -5.58 23.13
CA MET A 225 -10.29 -4.67 22.87
C MET A 225 -10.81 -3.25 22.86
N SER A 226 -10.06 -2.31 23.42
CA SER A 226 -10.26 -0.90 23.13
C SER A 226 -9.04 -0.31 22.41
N VAL A 227 -9.29 0.63 21.51
CA VAL A 227 -8.25 1.33 20.75
C VAL A 227 -8.46 2.83 20.89
N LYS A 228 -7.44 3.52 21.39
CA LYS A 228 -7.40 4.96 21.56
C LYS A 228 -6.62 5.57 20.40
N PHE A 229 -7.31 6.26 19.50
CA PHE A 229 -6.64 6.99 18.41
C PHE A 229 -6.25 8.39 18.88
N ILE A 230 -4.96 8.71 18.75
CA ILE A 230 -4.44 10.03 19.17
C ILE A 230 -3.96 10.90 18.00
N HIS A 231 -3.59 10.31 16.85
CA HIS A 231 -3.01 11.01 15.69
C HIS A 231 -4.04 11.44 14.63
N HIS A 232 -5.07 12.18 15.01
CA HIS A 232 -6.09 12.65 14.08
C HIS A 232 -5.78 14.06 13.54
N LYS A 233 -6.46 14.47 12.46
CA LYS A 233 -6.23 15.77 11.82
C LYS A 233 -6.52 16.91 12.79
N GLY A 234 -5.55 17.82 12.97
CA GLY A 234 -5.68 18.98 13.87
C GLY A 234 -5.32 18.70 15.32
N ALA A 235 -4.93 17.45 15.67
CA ALA A 235 -4.52 17.06 17.01
C ALA A 235 -3.38 17.90 17.58
N ASP A 236 -2.44 18.32 16.70
CA ASP A 236 -1.26 19.09 17.09
C ASP A 236 -1.62 20.53 17.51
N ASN A 237 -2.77 21.07 17.06
CA ASN A 237 -3.18 22.45 17.31
C ASN A 237 -4.30 22.59 18.34
N LYS A 238 -5.10 21.55 18.55
CA LYS A 238 -6.17 21.51 19.56
C LYS A 238 -6.15 20.13 20.23
N PRO A 239 -6.02 20.01 21.56
CA PRO A 239 -6.15 18.74 22.26
C PRO A 239 -7.57 18.20 22.06
N SER A 240 -7.73 17.34 21.07
CA SER A 240 -9.05 16.78 20.80
C SER A 240 -9.52 15.87 21.93
N ARG A 241 -10.83 15.64 21.96
CA ARG A 241 -11.40 14.49 22.65
C ARG A 241 -10.83 13.19 22.07
N LYS A 242 -9.94 12.55 22.83
CA LYS A 242 -9.43 11.19 22.60
C LYS A 242 -10.61 10.26 22.33
N THR A 243 -10.72 9.72 21.12
CA THR A 243 -11.81 8.82 20.75
C THR A 243 -11.38 7.38 20.96
N ILE A 244 -12.10 6.66 21.82
CA ILE A 244 -11.83 5.27 22.17
C ILE A 244 -12.88 4.40 21.47
N PHE A 245 -12.42 3.43 20.71
CA PHE A 245 -13.24 2.43 20.03
C PHE A 245 -13.20 1.13 20.80
N PHE A 246 -14.35 0.51 21.01
CA PHE A 246 -14.46 -0.81 21.63
C PHE A 246 -14.77 -1.86 20.57
N PHE A 247 -14.16 -3.02 20.72
CA PHE A 247 -14.28 -4.15 19.81
C PHE A 247 -14.62 -5.40 20.60
N THR A 248 -15.51 -6.19 20.02
CA THR A 248 -15.84 -7.54 20.46
C THR A 248 -15.40 -8.54 19.39
N MET A 249 -15.41 -9.81 19.76
CA MET A 249 -15.01 -10.90 18.87
C MET A 249 -16.07 -11.13 17.78
N ALA A 250 -15.75 -10.80 16.53
CA ALA A 250 -16.64 -11.03 15.39
C ALA A 250 -16.88 -12.53 15.12
N ARG A 251 -18.13 -12.94 14.80
CA ARG A 251 -18.50 -14.34 14.53
C ARG A 251 -17.73 -14.95 13.36
N LYS A 252 -17.62 -14.23 12.24
CA LYS A 252 -16.74 -14.60 11.12
C LYS A 252 -15.31 -14.21 11.47
N VAL A 253 -14.41 -15.19 11.57
CA VAL A 253 -13.04 -14.98 12.09
C VAL A 253 -12.20 -14.14 11.13
N ILE A 254 -12.44 -14.23 9.82
CA ILE A 254 -11.81 -13.36 8.81
C ILE A 254 -12.10 -11.87 9.06
N LEU A 255 -13.25 -11.55 9.67
CA LEU A 255 -13.69 -10.20 10.04
C LEU A 255 -13.25 -9.79 11.47
N CYS A 256 -12.46 -10.59 12.17
CA CYS A 256 -12.16 -10.32 13.58
C CYS A 256 -10.82 -9.59 13.78
N LEU A 257 -10.86 -8.26 13.95
CA LEU A 257 -9.65 -7.44 14.18
C LEU A 257 -8.84 -7.91 15.41
N ILE A 258 -9.52 -8.31 16.49
CA ILE A 258 -8.86 -8.78 17.73
C ILE A 258 -7.94 -9.96 17.44
N THR A 259 -8.35 -10.92 16.60
CA THR A 259 -7.49 -12.06 16.24
C THR A 259 -6.26 -11.63 15.45
N VAL A 260 -6.38 -10.61 14.60
CA VAL A 260 -5.23 -10.04 13.88
C VAL A 260 -4.27 -9.38 14.86
N ILE A 261 -4.77 -8.57 15.81
CA ILE A 261 -3.94 -7.94 16.85
C ILE A 261 -3.22 -8.98 17.72
N ILE A 262 -3.93 -10.03 18.17
CA ILE A 262 -3.32 -11.12 18.94
C ILE A 262 -2.23 -11.82 18.12
N SER A 263 -2.47 -12.05 16.82
CA SER A 263 -1.45 -12.68 15.95
C SER A 263 -0.18 -11.83 15.82
N GLN A 264 -0.30 -10.50 15.71
CA GLN A 264 0.85 -9.59 15.72
C GLN A 264 1.54 -9.60 17.09
N ALA A 265 0.77 -9.48 18.19
CA ALA A 265 1.31 -9.48 19.55
C ALA A 265 2.10 -10.76 19.89
N LEU A 266 1.63 -11.93 19.45
CA LEU A 266 2.33 -13.20 19.64
C LEU A 266 3.59 -13.31 18.77
N ARG A 267 3.58 -12.73 17.57
CA ARG A 267 4.78 -12.64 16.70
C ARG A 267 5.85 -11.79 17.37
N ASP A 268 5.44 -10.67 17.95
CA ASP A 268 6.33 -9.67 18.54
C ASP A 268 6.73 -10.00 19.98
N LYS A 269 6.18 -11.09 20.54
CA LYS A 269 6.34 -11.46 21.96
C LYS A 269 5.97 -10.29 22.87
N ALA A 270 4.91 -9.56 22.50
CA ALA A 270 4.53 -8.28 23.07
C ALA A 270 3.93 -8.37 24.47
N PHE A 271 3.34 -9.51 24.84
CA PHE A 271 2.71 -9.71 26.15
C PHE A 271 3.73 -9.64 27.29
N ALA A 272 3.39 -8.91 28.36
CA ALA A 272 4.18 -8.83 29.58
C ALA A 272 4.13 -10.14 30.39
N ALA A 273 2.98 -10.81 30.38
CA ALA A 273 2.81 -12.10 31.04
C ALA A 273 3.63 -13.19 30.34
N CYS A 274 4.54 -13.83 31.07
CA CYS A 274 5.50 -14.80 30.53
C CYS A 274 4.86 -16.08 30.00
N ASN A 275 3.64 -16.39 30.43
CA ASN A 275 2.86 -17.55 30.01
C ASN A 275 1.95 -17.29 28.80
N LEU A 276 1.95 -16.08 28.22
CA LEU A 276 1.18 -15.78 27.00
C LEU A 276 2.08 -15.90 25.77
N VAL A 277 2.49 -17.13 25.45
CA VAL A 277 3.41 -17.42 24.35
C VAL A 277 2.74 -18.07 23.15
N SER A 278 1.48 -18.46 23.28
CA SER A 278 0.68 -19.13 22.24
C SER A 278 -0.76 -18.59 22.17
N ALA A 279 -1.40 -18.78 21.02
CA ALA A 279 -2.81 -18.44 20.84
C ALA A 279 -3.71 -19.18 21.82
N ARG A 280 -3.40 -20.45 22.11
CA ARG A 280 -4.16 -21.28 23.04
C ARG A 280 -4.23 -20.64 24.42
N GLU A 281 -3.09 -20.22 24.95
CA GLU A 281 -3.02 -19.58 26.27
C GLU A 281 -3.84 -18.28 26.29
N VAL A 282 -3.69 -17.43 25.27
CA VAL A 282 -4.43 -16.16 25.17
C VAL A 282 -5.95 -16.38 25.16
N PHE A 283 -6.45 -17.33 24.36
CA PHE A 283 -7.89 -17.63 24.28
C PHE A 283 -8.42 -18.41 25.48
N GLN A 284 -7.57 -18.93 26.38
CA GLN A 284 -7.97 -19.68 27.57
C GLN A 284 -7.95 -18.85 28.85
N ILE A 285 -7.48 -17.61 28.81
CA ILE A 285 -7.48 -16.71 29.97
C ILE A 285 -8.90 -16.54 30.50
N ARG A 286 -9.02 -16.54 31.82
CA ARG A 286 -10.25 -16.29 32.57
C ARG A 286 -10.02 -15.20 33.58
N ASN A 287 -11.09 -14.52 33.95
CA ASN A 287 -11.06 -13.60 35.06
C ASN A 287 -10.98 -14.38 36.38
N MET A 288 -10.11 -13.92 37.28
CA MET A 288 -10.03 -14.43 38.64
C MET A 288 -11.02 -13.66 39.51
N SER A 289 -11.96 -14.36 40.16
CA SER A 289 -12.90 -13.75 41.09
C SER A 289 -12.17 -12.94 42.17
N PRO A 290 -12.64 -11.73 42.54
CA PRO A 290 -13.88 -11.07 42.12
C PRO A 290 -13.76 -10.19 40.85
N SER A 291 -12.62 -10.23 40.16
CA SER A 291 -12.41 -9.38 38.98
C SER A 291 -13.39 -9.74 37.86
N ILE A 292 -13.96 -8.71 37.25
CA ILE A 292 -14.81 -8.82 36.05
C ILE A 292 -14.05 -8.45 34.77
N CYS A 293 -12.81 -7.95 34.90
CA CYS A 293 -11.99 -7.52 33.78
C CYS A 293 -10.50 -7.72 34.07
N THR A 294 -9.81 -8.42 33.18
CA THR A 294 -8.37 -8.65 33.24
C THR A 294 -7.70 -8.07 32.00
N PRO A 295 -7.01 -6.92 32.14
CA PRO A 295 -6.20 -6.35 31.06
C PRO A 295 -4.99 -7.23 30.73
N LEU A 296 -4.77 -7.49 29.45
CA LEU A 296 -3.56 -8.14 28.95
C LEU A 296 -2.52 -7.07 28.65
N ARG A 297 -1.54 -6.94 29.54
CA ARG A 297 -0.51 -5.89 29.45
C ARG A 297 0.56 -6.22 28.42
N TRP A 298 1.05 -5.18 27.75
CA TRP A 298 2.22 -5.22 26.89
C TRP A 298 3.50 -5.00 27.70
N LYS A 299 4.64 -5.45 27.16
CA LYS A 299 5.97 -5.12 27.68
C LYS A 299 6.26 -3.63 27.45
N GLU A 300 6.95 -3.00 28.39
CA GLU A 300 7.36 -1.59 28.26
C GLU A 300 8.14 -1.34 26.96
N SER A 301 9.01 -2.29 26.57
CA SER A 301 9.86 -2.19 25.38
C SER A 301 9.10 -2.19 24.05
N ILE A 302 7.84 -2.66 24.00
CA ILE A 302 7.06 -2.77 22.76
C ILE A 302 6.01 -1.68 22.62
N LEU A 303 5.75 -0.89 23.67
CA LEU A 303 4.66 0.09 23.71
C LEU A 303 4.67 1.06 22.54
N LYS A 304 5.86 1.54 22.16
CA LYS A 304 6.07 2.50 21.06
C LYS A 304 6.19 1.87 19.68
N THR A 305 6.23 0.54 19.60
CA THR A 305 6.34 -0.19 18.34
C THR A 305 5.02 -0.12 17.57
N PRO A 306 5.03 0.27 16.28
CA PRO A 306 3.83 0.24 15.44
C PRO A 306 3.31 -1.19 15.27
N ILE A 307 1.99 -1.36 15.26
CA ILE A 307 1.37 -2.67 15.02
C ILE A 307 1.51 -3.06 13.54
N PHE A 308 1.36 -2.08 12.64
CA PHE A 308 1.55 -2.25 11.20
C PHE A 308 2.86 -1.60 10.78
N ARG A 309 3.82 -2.41 10.36
CA ARG A 309 5.22 -2.06 10.09
C ARG A 309 5.61 -2.29 8.63
N GLY A 310 6.52 -1.44 8.17
CA GLY A 310 7.18 -1.57 6.86
C GLY A 310 8.27 -2.65 6.87
N PHE A 311 9.04 -2.73 5.78
CA PHE A 311 10.07 -3.76 5.60
C PHE A 311 11.44 -3.18 5.34
N ASP A 312 12.44 -3.62 6.11
CA ASP A 312 13.84 -3.29 5.91
C ASP A 312 14.49 -4.45 5.12
N GLY A 313 14.47 -4.32 3.80
CA GLY A 313 14.82 -5.41 2.89
C GLY A 313 13.77 -6.52 2.93
N VAL A 314 14.17 -7.71 3.38
CA VAL A 314 13.29 -8.90 3.50
C VAL A 314 12.76 -9.11 4.92
N ALA A 315 13.15 -8.27 5.88
CA ALA A 315 12.71 -8.36 7.26
C ALA A 315 11.63 -7.32 7.56
N LEU A 316 10.71 -7.66 8.46
CA LEU A 316 9.78 -6.69 9.02
C LEU A 316 10.58 -5.71 9.87
N SER A 317 10.35 -4.40 9.69
CA SER A 317 11.05 -3.38 10.44
C SER A 317 10.72 -3.47 11.93
N ASP A 318 11.66 -3.14 12.80
CA ASP A 318 11.42 -3.11 14.24
C ASP A 318 10.54 -1.92 14.64
N ASN A 319 10.82 -0.74 14.06
CA ASN A 319 10.20 0.52 14.49
C ASN A 319 9.55 1.33 13.36
N ARG A 320 9.80 1.01 12.08
CA ARG A 320 9.21 1.77 10.97
C ARG A 320 7.78 1.31 10.71
N ALA A 321 6.83 2.22 10.88
CA ALA A 321 5.44 1.99 10.55
C ALA A 321 5.26 1.72 9.04
N LEU A 322 4.17 1.04 8.69
CA LEU A 322 3.79 0.82 7.29
C LEU A 322 3.55 2.18 6.62
N PRO A 323 4.14 2.49 5.45
CA PRO A 323 3.86 3.74 4.77
C PRO A 323 2.48 3.77 4.11
N TYR A 324 1.82 4.93 4.13
CA TYR A 324 0.49 5.15 3.55
C TYR A 324 0.44 4.85 2.06
N TYR A 325 1.44 5.29 1.29
CA TYR A 325 1.47 5.02 -0.15
C TYR A 325 1.46 3.52 -0.43
N LYS A 326 2.16 2.72 0.39
CA LYS A 326 2.20 1.27 0.23
C LYS A 326 0.85 0.63 0.54
N LEU A 327 0.19 1.06 1.63
CA LEU A 327 -1.17 0.62 1.95
C LEU A 327 -2.15 0.97 0.81
N ARG A 328 -2.08 2.18 0.28
CA ARG A 328 -2.94 2.65 -0.82
C ARG A 328 -2.69 1.83 -2.09
N ASP A 329 -1.45 1.71 -2.52
CA ASP A 329 -1.09 1.05 -3.78
C ASP A 329 -1.44 -0.45 -3.74
N ASP A 330 -1.20 -1.11 -2.60
CA ASP A 330 -1.59 -2.51 -2.41
C ASP A 330 -3.12 -2.67 -2.43
N MET A 331 -3.84 -1.76 -1.78
CA MET A 331 -5.31 -1.77 -1.77
C MET A 331 -5.89 -1.54 -3.17
N GLU A 332 -5.45 -0.50 -3.88
CA GLU A 332 -5.92 -0.21 -5.25
C GLU A 332 -5.66 -1.39 -6.18
N ARG A 333 -4.46 -1.98 -6.12
CA ARG A 333 -4.14 -3.20 -6.86
C ARG A 333 -5.09 -4.35 -6.51
N GLN A 334 -5.24 -4.66 -5.21
CA GLN A 334 -6.08 -5.78 -4.75
C GLN A 334 -7.55 -5.59 -5.14
N THR A 335 -8.06 -4.36 -5.18
CA THR A 335 -9.43 -4.11 -5.62
C THR A 335 -9.64 -4.45 -7.10
N LEU A 336 -8.69 -4.09 -7.98
CA LEU A 336 -8.78 -4.46 -9.39
C LEU A 336 -8.62 -5.98 -9.58
N ASP A 337 -7.63 -6.59 -8.92
CA ASP A 337 -7.40 -8.03 -9.01
C ASP A 337 -8.58 -8.84 -8.43
N ALA A 338 -9.31 -8.29 -7.45
CA ALA A 338 -10.49 -8.93 -6.88
C ALA A 338 -11.75 -8.84 -7.77
N GLY A 339 -11.69 -8.13 -8.90
CA GLY A 339 -12.80 -8.04 -9.86
C GLY A 339 -13.68 -6.80 -9.75
N PHE A 340 -13.31 -5.81 -8.92
CA PHE A 340 -14.12 -4.59 -8.82
C PHE A 340 -13.95 -3.71 -10.06
N GLU A 341 -15.04 -3.19 -10.61
CA GLU A 341 -15.03 -2.35 -11.83
C GLU A 341 -13.98 -1.24 -11.74
N ARG A 342 -13.96 -0.50 -10.63
CA ARG A 342 -12.99 0.58 -10.35
C ARG A 342 -12.17 0.29 -9.10
N SER A 343 -10.92 0.71 -9.11
CA SER A 343 -10.08 0.66 -7.91
C SER A 343 -10.57 1.65 -6.85
N PHE A 344 -10.43 1.29 -5.57
CA PHE A 344 -10.70 2.23 -4.47
C PHE A 344 -9.64 2.14 -3.37
N GLY A 345 -9.34 3.30 -2.79
CA GLY A 345 -8.35 3.43 -1.74
C GLY A 345 -8.95 3.56 -0.32
N PRO A 346 -8.10 3.82 0.69
CA PRO A 346 -8.50 3.81 2.11
C PRO A 346 -9.65 4.76 2.48
N LYS A 347 -9.91 5.80 1.68
CA LYS A 347 -11.03 6.74 1.90
C LYS A 347 -12.41 6.08 1.75
N ALA A 348 -12.53 5.04 0.92
CA ALA A 348 -13.78 4.29 0.73
C ALA A 348 -14.20 3.57 2.02
N PHE A 349 -13.24 3.06 2.79
CA PHE A 349 -13.46 2.40 4.09
C PHE A 349 -14.04 3.36 5.11
N ARG A 350 -13.47 4.56 5.20
CA ARG A 350 -13.96 5.61 6.08
C ARG A 350 -15.38 6.07 5.70
N ARG A 351 -15.69 6.15 4.41
CA ARG A 351 -17.07 6.44 3.94
C ARG A 351 -18.02 5.31 4.27
N GLY A 352 -17.60 4.06 4.09
CA GLY A 352 -18.36 2.87 4.48
C GLY A 352 -18.72 2.89 5.96
N ALA A 353 -17.73 3.11 6.83
CA ALA A 353 -17.92 3.25 8.27
C ALA A 353 -18.91 4.37 8.62
N ALA A 354 -18.74 5.54 8.00
CA ALA A 354 -19.59 6.71 8.22
C ALA A 354 -21.05 6.46 7.84
N ASN A 355 -21.30 5.77 6.72
CA ASN A 355 -22.65 5.43 6.28
C ASN A 355 -23.25 4.28 7.12
N ALA A 356 -22.45 3.31 7.55
CA ALA A 356 -22.93 2.19 8.36
C ALA A 356 -23.52 2.60 9.72
N VAL A 357 -23.05 3.72 10.28
CA VAL A 357 -23.56 4.30 11.53
C VAL A 357 -24.61 5.40 11.31
N ASN A 358 -24.71 5.94 10.10
CA ASN A 358 -25.66 7.01 9.80
C ASN A 358 -27.10 6.52 9.99
N GLY A 359 -27.90 7.25 10.74
CA GLY A 359 -29.27 6.85 11.12
C GLY A 359 -29.36 5.76 12.21
N LYS A 360 -28.25 5.07 12.55
CA LYS A 360 -28.21 4.10 13.66
C LYS A 360 -27.66 4.66 14.97
N ALA A 361 -26.81 5.67 14.86
CA ALA A 361 -26.28 6.44 15.98
C ALA A 361 -26.80 7.89 15.91
N SER A 362 -26.81 8.59 17.04
CA SER A 362 -27.10 10.02 17.04
C SER A 362 -26.00 10.78 16.29
N ASP A 363 -26.33 11.95 15.73
CA ASP A 363 -25.37 12.79 15.02
C ASP A 363 -24.14 13.13 15.88
N ALA A 364 -24.33 13.34 17.18
CA ALA A 364 -23.23 13.57 18.12
C ALA A 364 -22.25 12.38 18.20
N VAL A 365 -22.76 11.15 18.26
CA VAL A 365 -21.93 9.93 18.29
C VAL A 365 -21.26 9.71 16.94
N ARG A 366 -21.99 9.93 15.84
CA ARG A 366 -21.46 9.85 14.47
C ARG A 366 -20.33 10.85 14.24
N ASP A 367 -20.50 12.09 14.67
CA ASP A 367 -19.49 13.13 14.49
C ASP A 367 -18.29 12.94 15.41
N GLN A 368 -18.49 12.46 16.64
CA GLN A 368 -17.41 11.99 17.52
C GLN A 368 -16.62 10.86 16.84
N MET A 369 -17.33 9.85 16.31
CA MET A 369 -16.71 8.75 15.56
C MET A 369 -15.90 9.28 14.38
N MET A 370 -16.36 10.32 13.70
CA MET A 370 -15.64 10.88 12.56
C MET A 370 -14.58 11.93 12.93
N ARG A 371 -14.44 12.27 14.22
CA ARG A 371 -13.60 13.40 14.67
C ARG A 371 -13.98 14.68 13.92
N HIS A 372 -15.27 14.89 13.74
CA HIS A 372 -15.82 16.11 13.17
C HIS A 372 -16.31 17.02 14.28
N ASP A 373 -16.10 18.31 14.10
CA ASP A 373 -16.78 19.31 14.89
C ASP A 373 -18.23 19.42 14.37
N PRO A 374 -19.25 19.17 15.22
CA PRO A 374 -20.65 19.21 14.83
C PRO A 374 -21.08 20.53 14.17
N LYS A 375 -20.38 21.64 14.46
CA LYS A 375 -20.69 22.97 13.90
C LYS A 375 -20.54 23.04 12.38
N TRP A 376 -19.71 22.19 11.78
CA TRP A 376 -19.28 22.35 10.39
C TRP A 376 -20.03 21.46 9.39
N ALA A 377 -21.06 20.72 9.84
CA ALA A 377 -21.87 19.82 9.01
C ALA A 377 -21.03 18.95 8.04
N THR A 378 -19.81 18.59 8.43
CA THR A 378 -18.79 18.01 7.52
C THR A 378 -19.22 16.65 6.98
N PHE A 379 -20.08 15.95 7.72
CA PHE A 379 -20.65 14.69 7.26
C PHE A 379 -21.42 14.85 5.94
N ASN A 380 -22.32 15.83 5.88
CA ASN A 380 -23.24 16.01 4.75
C ASN A 380 -22.50 16.35 3.45
N SER A 381 -21.39 17.09 3.51
CA SER A 381 -20.61 17.43 2.31
C SER A 381 -19.63 16.33 1.90
N ALA A 382 -19.03 15.63 2.87
CA ALA A 382 -17.89 14.76 2.58
C ALA A 382 -18.24 13.26 2.52
N TYR A 383 -19.24 12.79 3.26
CA TYR A 383 -19.46 11.36 3.53
C TYR A 383 -20.88 10.86 3.24
N ILE A 384 -21.88 11.73 3.10
CA ILE A 384 -23.21 11.31 2.68
C ILE A 384 -23.10 10.51 1.38
N ASN A 385 -23.75 9.35 1.33
CA ASN A 385 -23.83 8.56 0.12
C ASN A 385 -24.73 9.29 -0.89
N GLU A 386 -24.30 9.31 -2.14
CA GLU A 386 -25.11 9.84 -3.25
C GLU A 386 -26.26 8.88 -3.59
N LYS A 387 -26.06 7.58 -3.31
CA LYS A 387 -27.11 6.56 -3.38
C LYS A 387 -27.99 6.64 -2.13
N VAL A 388 -29.26 6.98 -2.31
CA VAL A 388 -30.24 7.07 -1.22
C VAL A 388 -30.50 5.67 -0.66
N GLN A 389 -30.17 5.46 0.61
CA GLN A 389 -30.37 4.19 1.31
C GLN A 389 -31.73 4.16 2.03
N PHE A 390 -32.79 4.44 1.28
CA PHE A 390 -34.18 4.42 1.77
C PHE A 390 -35.09 4.01 0.62
N ASP A 391 -36.03 3.10 0.89
CA ASP A 391 -36.98 2.61 -0.11
C ASP A 391 -38.12 3.61 -0.31
N ILE A 392 -37.84 4.68 -1.06
CA ILE A 392 -38.83 5.73 -1.35
C ILE A 392 -40.05 5.15 -2.07
N GLN A 393 -39.84 4.21 -3.00
CA GLN A 393 -40.92 3.65 -3.81
C GLN A 393 -41.93 2.95 -2.91
N ASN A 394 -41.50 1.96 -2.13
CA ASN A 394 -42.43 1.18 -1.32
C ASN A 394 -43.00 2.01 -0.17
N ALA A 395 -42.23 2.97 0.36
CA ALA A 395 -42.76 3.92 1.35
C ALA A 395 -43.91 4.79 0.79
N VAL A 396 -43.87 5.17 -0.50
CA VAL A 396 -44.96 5.92 -1.16
C VAL A 396 -46.14 5.02 -1.52
N LEU A 397 -45.88 3.75 -1.83
CA LEU A 397 -46.91 2.76 -2.15
C LEU A 397 -47.59 2.16 -0.91
N ASP A 398 -47.18 2.56 0.31
CA ASP A 398 -47.56 1.92 1.58
C ASP A 398 -47.28 0.41 1.59
N GLU A 399 -46.20 -0.01 0.93
CA GLU A 399 -45.74 -1.40 0.84
C GLU A 399 -44.55 -1.67 1.79
N PRO A 400 -44.30 -2.94 2.18
CA PRO A 400 -43.11 -3.30 2.94
C PRO A 400 -41.82 -2.91 2.21
N SER A 401 -40.82 -2.40 2.93
CA SER A 401 -39.54 -2.01 2.32
C SER A 401 -38.68 -3.22 1.93
N GLU A 402 -38.02 -3.12 0.79
CA GLU A 402 -37.05 -4.10 0.30
C GLU A 402 -35.62 -3.74 0.77
N ASP A 403 -35.45 -3.63 2.09
CA ASP A 403 -34.20 -3.16 2.72
C ASP A 403 -32.95 -3.92 2.26
N GLY A 404 -33.10 -5.22 1.98
CA GLY A 404 -32.02 -6.07 1.46
C GLY A 404 -31.55 -5.62 0.07
N LEU A 405 -32.50 -5.33 -0.82
CA LEU A 405 -32.23 -4.89 -2.19
C LEU A 405 -31.69 -3.46 -2.22
N ILE A 406 -32.28 -2.55 -1.44
CA ILE A 406 -31.78 -1.18 -1.30
C ILE A 406 -30.34 -1.18 -0.78
N ARG A 407 -30.04 -2.02 0.21
CA ARG A 407 -28.67 -2.16 0.70
C ARG A 407 -27.75 -2.68 -0.42
N LEU A 408 -28.16 -3.70 -1.16
CA LEU A 408 -27.37 -4.24 -2.27
C LEU A 408 -27.01 -3.18 -3.33
N PHE A 409 -27.95 -2.28 -3.68
CA PHE A 409 -27.68 -1.19 -4.63
C PHE A 409 -26.57 -0.21 -4.18
N THR A 410 -26.33 -0.12 -2.87
CA THR A 410 -25.28 0.74 -2.31
C THR A 410 -23.90 0.08 -2.28
N HIS A 411 -23.79 -1.25 -2.44
CA HIS A 411 -22.53 -1.98 -2.38
C HIS A 411 -21.72 -1.82 -3.67
N MET A 412 -20.40 -1.75 -3.56
CA MET A 412 -19.52 -1.70 -4.74
C MET A 412 -19.41 -3.05 -5.44
N SER A 413 -19.65 -4.14 -4.71
CA SER A 413 -19.63 -5.51 -5.21
C SER A 413 -20.83 -5.86 -6.10
N LEU A 414 -21.83 -5.01 -6.24
CA LEU A 414 -22.98 -5.27 -7.13
C LEU A 414 -22.52 -5.54 -8.57
N MET A 415 -21.58 -4.74 -9.08
CA MET A 415 -21.03 -4.87 -10.44
C MET A 415 -19.67 -5.60 -10.45
N ARG A 416 -19.30 -6.28 -9.36
CA ARG A 416 -18.02 -6.99 -9.28
C ARG A 416 -18.09 -8.28 -10.09
N ASP A 417 -17.12 -8.46 -10.98
CA ASP A 417 -16.93 -9.71 -11.70
C ASP A 417 -15.57 -10.34 -11.31
N PRO A 418 -15.54 -11.46 -10.56
CA PRO A 418 -14.29 -12.14 -10.19
C PRO A 418 -13.42 -12.57 -11.37
N ARG A 419 -13.98 -12.71 -12.58
CA ARG A 419 -13.22 -13.02 -13.81
C ARG A 419 -12.40 -11.83 -14.30
N ALA A 420 -12.81 -10.62 -13.93
CA ALA A 420 -12.19 -9.38 -14.33
C ALA A 420 -11.00 -9.01 -13.44
N ALA A 421 -9.97 -9.85 -13.39
CA ALA A 421 -8.71 -9.50 -12.74
C ALA A 421 -8.09 -8.22 -13.35
N ARG A 422 -7.05 -7.66 -12.75
CA ARG A 422 -6.39 -6.46 -13.29
C ARG A 422 -5.77 -6.69 -14.68
N ASP A 423 -5.32 -7.92 -14.93
CA ASP A 423 -4.73 -8.33 -16.22
C ASP A 423 -5.76 -9.07 -17.08
N ILE A 424 -6.91 -8.43 -17.27
CA ILE A 424 -8.04 -8.97 -18.03
C ILE A 424 -7.83 -8.92 -19.55
N VAL A 425 -6.82 -8.18 -20.02
CA VAL A 425 -6.56 -7.97 -21.45
C VAL A 425 -6.01 -9.26 -22.05
N PRO A 426 -6.69 -9.86 -23.05
CA PRO A 426 -6.21 -11.07 -23.71
C PRO A 426 -4.91 -10.82 -24.49
N ASP A 427 -4.09 -11.88 -24.63
CA ASP A 427 -2.83 -11.83 -25.38
C ASP A 427 -3.04 -11.47 -26.85
N GLU A 428 -4.19 -11.84 -27.43
CA GLU A 428 -4.57 -11.48 -28.79
C GLU A 428 -4.77 -9.98 -28.94
N VAL A 429 -5.38 -9.35 -27.93
CA VAL A 429 -5.56 -7.89 -27.90
C VAL A 429 -4.20 -7.21 -27.79
N TRP A 430 -3.33 -7.65 -26.87
CA TRP A 430 -1.96 -7.14 -26.78
C TRP A 430 -1.20 -7.26 -28.10
N SER A 431 -1.31 -8.40 -28.77
CA SER A 431 -0.63 -8.66 -30.05
C SER A 431 -1.16 -7.82 -31.21
N SER A 432 -2.40 -7.34 -31.12
CA SER A 432 -3.05 -6.53 -32.16
C SER A 432 -2.79 -5.02 -32.03
N LEU A 433 -2.28 -4.56 -30.90
CA LEU A 433 -2.06 -3.15 -30.65
C LEU A 433 -0.83 -2.63 -31.42
N PRO A 434 -0.93 -1.45 -32.06
CA PRO A 434 0.24 -0.83 -32.69
C PRO A 434 1.28 -0.44 -31.62
N PRO A 435 2.58 -0.42 -31.95
CA PRO A 435 3.61 0.11 -31.07
C PRO A 435 3.32 1.56 -30.69
N ASP A 436 3.58 1.94 -29.43
CA ASP A 436 3.41 3.33 -28.99
C ASP A 436 4.51 4.21 -29.66
N PRO A 437 4.15 5.25 -30.44
CA PRO A 437 5.12 6.07 -31.15
C PRO A 437 6.14 6.77 -30.25
N GLU A 438 5.76 7.13 -29.01
CA GLU A 438 6.70 7.71 -28.04
C GLU A 438 7.73 6.67 -27.56
N MET A 439 7.35 5.38 -27.52
CA MET A 439 8.28 4.32 -27.15
C MET A 439 9.25 3.98 -28.26
N GLU A 440 8.79 3.94 -29.52
CA GLU A 440 9.68 3.75 -30.68
C GLU A 440 10.73 4.87 -30.77
N GLU A 441 10.32 6.11 -30.52
CA GLU A 441 11.23 7.27 -30.50
C GLU A 441 12.28 7.13 -29.37
N LEU A 442 11.88 6.73 -28.17
CA LEU A 442 12.80 6.52 -27.05
C LEU A 442 13.76 5.34 -27.29
N GLU A 443 13.30 4.28 -27.95
CA GLU A 443 14.12 3.14 -28.35
C GLU A 443 15.14 3.53 -29.43
N ARG A 444 14.74 4.35 -30.42
CA ARG A 444 15.66 4.90 -31.42
C ARG A 444 16.73 5.79 -30.79
N GLN A 445 16.33 6.67 -29.87
CA GLN A 445 17.28 7.51 -29.13
C GLN A 445 18.25 6.66 -28.29
N GLN A 446 17.81 5.52 -27.75
CA GLN A 446 18.66 4.58 -27.04
C GLN A 446 19.71 3.94 -27.97
N GLU A 447 19.31 3.52 -29.17
CA GLU A 447 20.23 2.96 -30.17
C GLU A 447 21.28 3.97 -30.63
N GLU A 448 20.88 5.23 -30.83
CA GLU A 448 21.79 6.34 -31.19
C GLU A 448 22.79 6.68 -30.07
N LEU A 449 22.39 6.54 -28.80
CA LEU A 449 23.21 6.90 -27.62
C LEU A 449 24.21 5.82 -27.15
N LYS A 450 24.37 4.70 -27.88
CA LYS A 450 25.35 3.62 -27.61
C LYS A 450 25.48 3.19 -26.13
N GLY A 451 24.36 3.08 -25.41
CA GLY A 451 24.26 2.31 -24.16
C GLY A 451 25.09 2.78 -22.96
N HIS A 452 25.60 4.01 -22.93
CA HIS A 452 26.42 4.53 -21.80
C HIS A 452 25.65 5.37 -20.78
N ASP A 453 24.41 5.80 -21.07
CA ASP A 453 23.54 6.51 -20.12
C ASP A 453 22.39 5.59 -19.64
N PRO A 454 22.21 5.36 -18.32
CA PRO A 454 21.09 4.59 -17.77
C PRO A 454 19.75 5.35 -17.75
N LYS A 455 19.71 6.67 -17.97
CA LYS A 455 18.47 7.47 -17.94
C LYS A 455 17.42 7.06 -18.99
N PRO A 456 17.77 6.79 -20.27
CA PRO A 456 16.81 6.36 -21.29
C PRO A 456 16.09 5.05 -20.92
N TYR A 457 16.81 4.08 -20.33
CA TYR A 457 16.22 2.79 -19.93
C TYR A 457 15.11 2.96 -18.88
N THR A 458 15.35 3.80 -17.87
CA THR A 458 14.33 4.07 -16.84
C THR A 458 13.11 4.78 -17.39
N ALA A 459 13.30 5.69 -18.36
CA ALA A 459 12.21 6.39 -19.02
C ALA A 459 11.36 5.46 -19.90
N ILE A 460 11.99 4.60 -20.71
CA ILE A 460 11.31 3.57 -21.52
C ILE A 460 10.49 2.65 -20.63
N ARG A 461 11.07 2.15 -19.53
CA ARG A 461 10.35 1.27 -18.59
C ARG A 461 9.15 1.97 -17.95
N ALA A 462 9.29 3.24 -17.58
CA ALA A 462 8.19 4.03 -17.02
C ALA A 462 7.08 4.23 -18.05
N LYS A 463 7.43 4.55 -19.29
CA LYS A 463 6.50 4.71 -20.41
C LYS A 463 5.77 3.42 -20.77
N ARG A 464 6.48 2.29 -20.83
CA ARG A 464 5.86 0.95 -20.97
C ARG A 464 4.83 0.69 -19.88
N ALA A 465 5.20 0.93 -18.62
CA ALA A 465 4.28 0.74 -17.50
C ALA A 465 3.06 1.68 -17.55
N GLU A 466 3.24 2.92 -18.02
CA GLU A 466 2.15 3.89 -18.24
C GLU A 466 1.22 3.43 -19.37
N HIS A 467 1.79 2.99 -20.50
CA HIS A 467 1.08 2.43 -21.64
C HIS A 467 0.26 1.20 -21.23
N ASP A 468 0.89 0.20 -20.61
CA ASP A 468 0.22 -1.03 -20.18
C ASP A 468 -0.92 -0.73 -19.19
N LYS A 469 -0.70 0.24 -18.29
CA LYS A 469 -1.73 0.68 -17.34
C LYS A 469 -2.91 1.33 -18.07
N ARG A 470 -2.66 2.16 -19.08
CA ARG A 470 -3.69 2.80 -19.90
C ARG A 470 -4.54 1.76 -20.62
N ILE A 471 -3.90 0.84 -21.36
CA ILE A 471 -4.60 -0.23 -22.11
C ILE A 471 -5.43 -1.11 -21.17
N ARG A 472 -4.88 -1.54 -20.04
CA ARG A 472 -5.64 -2.31 -19.04
C ARG A 472 -6.86 -1.55 -18.52
N SER A 473 -6.73 -0.24 -18.31
CA SER A 473 -7.84 0.62 -17.87
C SER A 473 -8.92 0.70 -18.94
N GLU A 474 -8.55 1.00 -20.18
CA GLU A 474 -9.47 1.15 -21.31
C GLU A 474 -10.20 -0.17 -21.64
N TYR A 475 -9.47 -1.28 -21.69
CA TYR A 475 -10.07 -2.58 -21.93
C TYR A 475 -10.97 -3.01 -20.78
N ARG A 476 -10.64 -2.67 -19.53
CA ARG A 476 -11.51 -2.93 -18.39
C ARG A 476 -12.82 -2.15 -18.50
N GLU A 477 -12.76 -0.87 -18.85
CA GLU A 477 -13.97 -0.06 -19.10
C GLU A 477 -14.80 -0.67 -20.23
N PHE A 478 -14.16 -1.07 -21.32
CA PHE A 478 -14.80 -1.80 -22.42
C PHE A 478 -15.46 -3.10 -21.94
N TYR A 479 -14.76 -3.91 -21.13
CA TYR A 479 -15.28 -5.16 -20.59
C TYR A 479 -16.53 -4.94 -19.74
N PHE A 480 -16.47 -4.06 -18.74
CA PHE A 480 -17.62 -3.84 -17.84
C PHE A 480 -18.80 -3.16 -18.55
N HIS A 481 -18.53 -2.36 -19.58
CA HIS A 481 -19.58 -1.78 -20.42
C HIS A 481 -20.32 -2.84 -21.25
N ASN A 482 -19.59 -3.77 -21.87
CA ASN A 482 -20.17 -4.72 -22.84
C ASN A 482 -20.55 -6.08 -22.23
N ARG A 483 -19.94 -6.49 -21.12
CA ARG A 483 -20.18 -7.80 -20.50
C ARG A 483 -21.66 -8.07 -20.21
N PRO A 484 -22.45 -7.13 -19.66
CA PRO A 484 -23.88 -7.36 -19.45
C PRO A 484 -24.63 -7.67 -20.76
N THR A 485 -24.27 -7.00 -21.85
CA THR A 485 -24.87 -7.26 -23.18
C THR A 485 -24.52 -8.66 -23.67
N TRP A 486 -23.25 -9.07 -23.56
CA TRP A 486 -22.82 -10.42 -23.95
C TRP A 486 -23.53 -11.50 -23.13
N ASP A 487 -23.71 -11.27 -21.82
CA ASP A 487 -24.44 -12.19 -20.95
C ASP A 487 -25.92 -12.30 -21.34
N ILE A 488 -26.58 -11.19 -21.71
CA ILE A 488 -27.96 -11.18 -22.21
C ILE A 488 -28.08 -11.90 -23.56
N GLU A 489 -27.17 -11.65 -24.50
CA GLU A 489 -27.18 -12.29 -25.81
C GLU A 489 -27.00 -13.80 -25.71
N ARG A 490 -26.14 -14.27 -24.79
CA ARG A 490 -25.93 -15.70 -24.52
C ARG A 490 -27.15 -16.37 -23.90
N GLN A 491 -27.91 -15.68 -23.05
CA GLN A 491 -29.15 -16.23 -22.48
C GLN A 491 -30.20 -16.57 -23.56
N ALA A 492 -30.12 -15.95 -24.74
CA ALA A 492 -30.99 -16.29 -25.87
C ALA A 492 -30.60 -17.61 -26.57
N VAL A 493 -29.43 -18.17 -26.24
CA VAL A 493 -28.91 -19.43 -26.81
C VAL A 493 -28.88 -20.49 -25.69
N PRO A 494 -29.80 -21.49 -25.71
CA PRO A 494 -30.04 -22.40 -24.57
C PRO A 494 -28.88 -23.28 -24.08
N ASP A 495 -27.75 -23.34 -24.80
CA ASP A 495 -26.63 -24.26 -24.54
C ASP A 495 -25.27 -23.55 -24.37
N GLU A 496 -25.23 -22.21 -24.25
CA GLU A 496 -23.99 -21.41 -24.06
C GLU A 496 -23.89 -20.74 -22.67
N GLU A 497 -24.30 -21.43 -21.60
CA GLU A 497 -24.00 -20.97 -20.25
C GLU A 497 -22.49 -21.13 -19.95
N GLU A 498 -21.79 -20.00 -19.82
CA GLU A 498 -20.41 -19.97 -19.35
C GLU A 498 -20.40 -20.27 -17.84
N GLU A 499 -20.20 -21.54 -17.48
CA GLU A 499 -20.08 -21.95 -16.08
C GLU A 499 -18.89 -21.24 -15.41
N TYR A 500 -19.18 -20.37 -14.44
CA TYR A 500 -18.13 -19.78 -13.62
C TYR A 500 -17.60 -20.82 -12.62
N ILE A 501 -16.45 -21.41 -12.95
CA ILE A 501 -15.72 -22.28 -12.05
C ILE A 501 -15.10 -21.40 -10.95
N THR A 502 -15.59 -21.56 -9.72
CA THR A 502 -15.00 -20.90 -8.56
C THR A 502 -13.53 -21.30 -8.45
N LEU A 503 -12.64 -20.31 -8.40
CA LEU A 503 -11.21 -20.55 -8.30
C LEU A 503 -10.89 -21.42 -7.08
N VAL A 504 -10.16 -22.49 -7.32
CA VAL A 504 -9.58 -23.30 -6.24
C VAL A 504 -8.52 -22.46 -5.53
N ILE A 505 -8.41 -22.61 -4.20
CA ILE A 505 -7.32 -21.99 -3.43
C ILE A 505 -6.00 -22.68 -3.81
N ASP A 506 -5.39 -22.23 -4.91
CA ASP A 506 -4.10 -22.70 -5.41
C ASP A 506 -3.00 -21.72 -5.01
N LEU A 507 -2.47 -21.92 -3.80
CA LEU A 507 -1.43 -21.07 -3.23
C LEU A 507 -0.16 -21.88 -3.00
N TYR A 508 0.95 -21.39 -3.56
CA TYR A 508 2.26 -22.01 -3.42
C TYR A 508 2.73 -22.16 -1.97
N ILE A 509 2.29 -21.27 -1.07
CA ILE A 509 2.65 -21.30 0.35
C ILE A 509 1.60 -22.12 1.09
N ALA A 510 1.98 -23.34 1.49
CA ALA A 510 1.09 -24.31 2.13
C ALA A 510 0.41 -23.71 3.38
N GLU A 511 1.14 -23.03 4.26
CA GLU A 511 0.58 -22.42 5.47
C GLU A 511 -0.45 -21.32 5.16
N ARG A 512 -0.32 -20.66 4.01
CA ARG A 512 -1.26 -19.64 3.55
C ARG A 512 -2.51 -20.30 2.98
N ALA A 513 -2.38 -21.31 2.12
CA ALA A 513 -3.51 -22.10 1.62
C ALA A 513 -4.34 -22.63 2.79
N GLU A 514 -3.65 -23.23 3.76
CA GLU A 514 -4.21 -23.75 4.99
C GLU A 514 -4.90 -22.71 5.89
N LEU A 515 -4.44 -21.46 5.89
CA LEU A 515 -5.09 -20.36 6.60
C LEU A 515 -6.31 -19.86 5.84
N ALA A 516 -6.21 -19.74 4.51
CA ALA A 516 -7.28 -19.30 3.64
C ALA A 516 -8.46 -20.29 3.71
N GLU A 517 -8.21 -21.59 3.57
CA GLU A 517 -9.20 -22.65 3.73
C GLU A 517 -9.97 -22.55 5.06
N LEU A 518 -9.25 -22.36 6.18
CA LEU A 518 -9.88 -22.23 7.49
C LEU A 518 -10.79 -21.02 7.63
N LEU A 519 -10.43 -19.90 6.99
CA LEU A 519 -11.12 -18.63 7.16
C LEU A 519 -12.25 -18.42 6.14
N VAL A 520 -12.05 -18.85 4.89
CA VAL A 520 -13.01 -18.73 3.80
C VAL A 520 -14.13 -19.74 3.96
N ASN A 521 -13.78 -21.01 4.27
CA ASN A 521 -14.75 -22.09 4.38
C ASN A 521 -15.31 -22.25 5.82
N GLN A 522 -15.32 -21.16 6.61
CA GLN A 522 -15.91 -21.18 7.95
C GLN A 522 -17.43 -21.41 7.87
N PRO A 523 -17.97 -22.51 8.46
CA PRO A 523 -19.40 -22.76 8.48
C PRO A 523 -20.17 -21.68 9.25
N ASP A 524 -21.33 -21.27 8.74
CA ASP A 524 -22.16 -20.25 9.40
C ASP A 524 -22.68 -20.71 10.76
N SER A 525 -22.96 -22.01 10.91
CA SER A 525 -23.43 -22.63 12.15
C SER A 525 -22.35 -22.77 13.24
N LEU A 526 -21.07 -22.49 12.93
CA LEU A 526 -19.97 -22.68 13.89
C LEU A 526 -20.10 -21.72 15.08
N ALA A 527 -20.15 -22.27 16.29
CA ALA A 527 -20.32 -21.52 17.53
C ALA A 527 -19.52 -22.12 18.69
N GLY A 528 -19.50 -21.42 19.83
CA GLY A 528 -18.95 -21.90 21.10
C GLY A 528 -17.51 -22.38 20.99
N ASP A 529 -17.25 -23.60 21.46
CA ASP A 529 -15.90 -24.15 21.54
C ASP A 529 -15.29 -24.42 20.15
N GLY A 530 -16.09 -24.74 19.14
CA GLY A 530 -15.62 -24.89 17.76
C GLY A 530 -15.05 -23.58 17.20
N LEU A 531 -15.72 -22.45 17.47
CA LEU A 531 -15.22 -21.12 17.09
C LEU A 531 -13.94 -20.76 17.86
N LYS A 532 -13.87 -21.13 19.13
CA LYS A 532 -12.67 -20.94 19.96
C LYS A 532 -11.47 -21.72 19.41
N GLN A 533 -11.67 -22.99 19.04
CA GLN A 533 -10.63 -23.83 18.44
C GLN A 533 -10.18 -23.29 17.09
N LEU A 534 -11.12 -22.81 16.25
CA LEU A 534 -10.80 -22.17 14.98
C LEU A 534 -9.87 -20.96 15.20
N ARG A 535 -10.19 -20.08 16.16
CA ARG A 535 -9.35 -18.91 16.52
C ARG A 535 -7.94 -19.29 16.95
N VAL A 536 -7.81 -20.32 17.78
CA VAL A 536 -6.49 -20.83 18.19
C VAL A 536 -5.69 -21.28 16.96
N ARG A 537 -6.31 -22.05 16.06
CA ARG A 537 -5.67 -22.58 14.84
C ARG A 537 -5.26 -21.47 13.89
N GLU A 538 -6.17 -20.57 13.52
CA GLU A 538 -5.86 -19.50 12.56
C GLU A 538 -4.85 -18.49 13.11
N THR A 539 -4.95 -18.13 14.39
CA THR A 539 -4.01 -17.18 15.01
C THR A 539 -2.60 -17.77 15.04
N ALA A 540 -2.47 -19.09 15.29
CA ALA A 540 -1.20 -19.79 15.21
C ALA A 540 -0.63 -19.83 13.77
N LYS A 541 -1.49 -20.02 12.76
CA LYS A 541 -1.07 -19.97 11.34
C LYS A 541 -0.62 -18.58 10.92
N ARG A 542 -1.36 -17.52 11.28
CA ARG A 542 -0.96 -16.11 11.03
C ARG A 542 0.41 -15.76 11.61
N ARG A 543 0.78 -16.38 12.73
CA ARG A 543 2.10 -16.23 13.37
C ARG A 543 3.20 -16.97 12.60
N THR A 544 2.92 -18.15 12.08
CA THR A 544 3.91 -19.08 11.49
C THR A 544 4.22 -18.85 10.02
N LEU A 545 3.48 -17.96 9.33
CA LEU A 545 3.74 -17.43 7.97
C LEU A 545 5.06 -16.64 7.83
N ARG A 546 6.11 -17.09 8.51
CA ARG A 546 7.38 -16.41 8.78
C ARG A 546 8.45 -16.71 7.73
N LYS A 547 8.29 -17.78 6.97
CA LYS A 547 9.28 -18.22 5.99
C LYS A 547 8.71 -18.06 4.60
N ARG A 548 9.39 -17.27 3.78
CA ARG A 548 9.50 -17.62 2.37
C ARG A 548 10.14 -19.01 2.39
N ALA A 549 9.39 -20.07 2.10
CA ALA A 549 10.04 -21.26 1.60
C ALA A 549 10.92 -20.77 0.43
N PRO A 550 12.20 -21.17 0.32
CA PRO A 550 12.85 -21.05 -0.97
C PRO A 550 11.82 -21.59 -1.97
N ALA A 551 11.54 -20.80 -3.01
CA ALA A 551 10.79 -21.34 -4.10
C ALA A 551 11.64 -22.50 -4.62
N ASP A 552 11.34 -23.72 -4.17
CA ASP A 552 11.53 -24.90 -4.97
C ASP A 552 10.71 -24.61 -6.22
N VAL A 553 11.38 -23.96 -7.18
CA VAL A 553 11.00 -24.03 -8.57
C VAL A 553 10.89 -25.53 -8.81
N ARG A 554 9.65 -26.05 -8.76
CA ARG A 554 9.31 -27.31 -9.38
C ARG A 554 9.56 -27.08 -10.86
N ILE A 555 10.82 -27.24 -11.26
CA ILE A 555 11.17 -27.62 -12.60
C ILE A 555 10.38 -28.92 -12.80
N LYS A 556 9.36 -28.86 -13.66
CA LYS A 556 8.70 -30.05 -14.19
C LYS A 556 9.80 -31.04 -14.48
N GLY A 557 9.67 -32.28 -14.00
CA GLY A 557 10.66 -33.33 -14.26
C GLY A 557 10.93 -33.42 -15.76
N GLU A 558 12.03 -32.79 -16.18
CA GLU A 558 12.60 -33.02 -17.48
C GLU A 558 13.40 -34.32 -17.36
N SER A 559 13.05 -35.22 -18.25
CA SER A 559 13.81 -36.36 -18.74
C SER A 559 15.34 -36.13 -18.75
N PRO A 560 16.17 -37.20 -18.74
CA PRO A 560 17.57 -37.18 -18.35
C PRO A 560 18.31 -35.99 -18.96
N GLY A 561 18.69 -35.04 -18.11
CA GLY A 561 19.25 -33.76 -18.53
C GLY A 561 20.54 -33.94 -19.36
N PRO A 562 20.80 -33.03 -20.32
CA PRO A 562 22.05 -33.02 -21.06
C PRO A 562 23.21 -32.76 -20.11
N ASP A 563 24.35 -33.35 -20.46
CA ASP A 563 25.63 -33.33 -19.77
C ASP A 563 25.93 -32.11 -18.85
N PRO A 564 26.37 -32.32 -17.59
CA PRO A 564 26.47 -31.30 -16.54
C PRO A 564 27.53 -30.20 -16.76
N PHE A 565 28.48 -30.39 -17.68
CA PHE A 565 29.55 -29.41 -17.94
C PHE A 565 29.78 -29.26 -19.45
N LEU A 566 28.87 -28.54 -20.12
CA LEU A 566 28.97 -28.23 -21.55
C LEU A 566 30.31 -27.57 -21.88
N LEU A 567 30.94 -27.98 -22.98
CA LEU A 567 32.23 -27.41 -23.44
C LEU A 567 32.10 -25.91 -23.77
N LEU A 568 30.92 -25.49 -24.25
CA LEU A 568 30.59 -24.10 -24.51
C LEU A 568 30.07 -23.48 -23.21
N MET A 569 30.76 -22.46 -22.72
CA MET A 569 30.44 -21.78 -21.48
C MET A 569 29.56 -20.56 -21.74
N GLU A 570 28.65 -20.25 -20.82
CA GLU A 570 27.93 -18.99 -20.88
C GLU A 570 28.82 -17.80 -20.51
N ARG A 571 28.51 -16.61 -21.04
CA ARG A 571 29.33 -15.41 -20.81
C ARG A 571 29.43 -14.93 -19.38
N THR A 572 28.58 -15.49 -18.52
CA THR A 572 28.45 -15.17 -17.11
C THR A 572 29.00 -16.26 -16.20
N GLN A 573 29.68 -17.29 -16.73
CA GLN A 573 30.27 -18.38 -15.95
C GLN A 573 31.78 -18.27 -15.85
N CYS A 574 32.33 -18.49 -14.65
CA CYS A 574 33.75 -18.35 -14.40
C CYS A 574 34.54 -19.53 -15.01
N PRO A 575 35.50 -19.27 -15.92
CA PRO A 575 36.27 -20.33 -16.57
C PRO A 575 37.21 -21.08 -15.63
N ARG A 576 37.46 -20.56 -14.42
CA ARG A 576 38.26 -21.24 -13.40
C ARG A 576 37.42 -22.06 -12.43
N CYS A 577 36.32 -21.49 -11.90
CA CYS A 577 35.45 -22.18 -10.95
C CYS A 577 34.81 -23.44 -11.53
N ILE A 578 34.47 -23.44 -12.82
CA ILE A 578 33.85 -24.62 -13.47
C ILE A 578 34.71 -25.89 -13.38
N GLY A 579 36.03 -25.70 -13.32
CA GLY A 579 37.03 -26.75 -13.22
C GLY A 579 37.53 -27.04 -11.82
N ASP A 580 37.01 -26.38 -10.78
CA ASP A 580 37.47 -26.58 -9.41
C ASP A 580 36.71 -27.74 -8.77
N GLU A 581 37.36 -28.90 -8.67
CA GLU A 581 36.78 -30.10 -8.06
C GLU A 581 36.55 -29.96 -6.54
N GLY A 582 37.12 -28.93 -5.90
CA GLY A 582 36.88 -28.61 -4.49
C GLY A 582 35.55 -27.88 -4.23
N GLN A 583 34.85 -27.43 -5.28
CA GLN A 583 33.59 -26.67 -5.18
C GLN A 583 32.37 -27.55 -5.51
N SER A 584 31.21 -27.19 -4.94
CA SER A 584 29.94 -27.83 -5.25
C SER A 584 29.52 -27.60 -6.70
N TYR A 585 28.62 -28.44 -7.24
CA TYR A 585 28.14 -28.30 -8.62
C TYR A 585 27.52 -26.91 -8.89
N GLU A 586 26.77 -26.38 -7.93
CA GLU A 586 26.13 -25.07 -8.01
C GLU A 586 27.17 -23.93 -8.04
N GLU A 587 28.27 -24.05 -7.29
CA GLU A 587 29.35 -23.06 -7.28
C GLU A 587 30.17 -23.10 -8.58
N ARG A 588 30.43 -24.31 -9.10
CA ARG A 588 31.16 -24.51 -10.36
C ARG A 588 30.39 -24.02 -11.58
N THR A 589 29.06 -24.15 -11.56
CA THR A 589 28.19 -23.72 -12.66
C THR A 589 27.55 -22.36 -12.44
N PHE A 590 27.91 -21.66 -11.34
CA PHE A 590 27.33 -20.39 -10.93
C PHE A 590 27.37 -19.34 -12.06
N ARG A 591 26.23 -18.71 -12.30
CA ARG A 591 26.05 -17.67 -13.32
C ARG A 591 25.95 -16.30 -12.65
N TYR A 592 26.92 -15.44 -12.94
CA TYR A 592 26.89 -14.06 -12.48
C TYR A 592 25.81 -13.25 -13.23
N CYS A 593 25.28 -12.22 -12.59
CA CYS A 593 24.21 -11.41 -13.18
C CYS A 593 24.62 -10.63 -14.43
N ARG A 594 25.93 -10.38 -14.64
CA ARG A 594 26.47 -9.68 -15.82
C ARG A 594 27.98 -9.93 -16.01
N PRO A 595 28.52 -9.84 -17.25
CA PRO A 595 29.94 -10.04 -17.56
C PRO A 595 30.94 -9.18 -16.74
N ALA A 596 30.58 -7.95 -16.39
CA ALA A 596 31.47 -7.11 -15.58
C ALA A 596 31.73 -7.69 -14.17
N VAL A 597 30.74 -8.35 -13.56
CA VAL A 597 30.86 -8.89 -12.19
C VAL A 597 31.72 -10.15 -12.17
N ILE A 598 31.69 -10.94 -13.25
CA ILE A 598 32.59 -12.07 -13.41
C ILE A 598 34.03 -11.62 -13.66
N TYR A 599 34.28 -10.50 -14.33
CA TYR A 599 35.63 -9.94 -14.46
C TYR A 599 36.18 -9.52 -13.09
N ASP A 600 35.40 -8.78 -12.30
CA ASP A 600 35.77 -8.42 -10.93
C ASP A 600 36.03 -9.66 -10.05
N HIS A 601 35.18 -10.69 -10.16
CA HIS A 601 35.38 -11.95 -9.47
C HIS A 601 36.68 -12.65 -9.91
N PHE A 602 36.93 -12.72 -11.22
CA PHE A 602 38.13 -13.36 -11.76
C PHE A 602 39.41 -12.62 -11.33
N ASP A 603 39.38 -11.29 -11.37
CA ASP A 603 40.51 -10.44 -10.97
C ASP A 603 40.75 -10.50 -9.45
N ARG A 604 39.69 -10.66 -8.65
CA ARG A 604 39.79 -10.74 -7.18
C ARG A 604 40.23 -12.12 -6.69
N GLU A 605 39.63 -13.18 -7.19
CA GLU A 605 39.81 -14.55 -6.67
C GLU A 605 40.90 -15.33 -7.42
N HIS A 606 41.01 -15.18 -8.74
CA HIS A 606 41.83 -16.09 -9.57
C HIS A 606 43.12 -15.45 -10.10
N VAL A 607 43.17 -14.13 -10.35
CA VAL A 607 44.33 -13.49 -10.99
C VAL A 607 45.61 -13.59 -10.19
N LYS A 608 45.56 -13.56 -8.85
CA LYS A 608 46.77 -13.71 -8.01
C LYS A 608 47.40 -15.09 -8.18
N GLU A 609 46.59 -16.15 -8.20
CA GLU A 609 47.05 -17.51 -8.43
C GLU A 609 47.58 -17.69 -9.86
N VAL A 610 46.86 -17.14 -10.84
CA VAL A 610 47.23 -17.23 -12.25
C VAL A 610 48.51 -16.45 -12.59
N ARG A 611 48.78 -15.32 -11.92
CA ARG A 611 50.04 -14.56 -12.07
C ARG A 611 51.21 -15.18 -11.29
N GLY A 612 50.93 -15.90 -10.20
CA GLY A 612 51.94 -16.61 -9.41
C GLY A 612 52.37 -17.96 -9.99
N ALA A 613 51.57 -18.54 -10.89
CA ALA A 613 51.87 -19.80 -11.55
C ALA A 613 52.96 -19.64 -12.62
N LYS A 614 53.96 -20.54 -12.63
CA LYS A 614 54.95 -20.62 -13.73
C LYS A 614 54.30 -20.98 -15.08
N GLN A 615 53.11 -21.57 -15.03
CA GLN A 615 52.41 -22.13 -16.17
C GLN A 615 50.90 -22.23 -15.87
N ILE A 616 50.05 -21.79 -16.81
CA ILE A 616 48.60 -21.70 -16.64
C ILE A 616 47.93 -22.78 -17.49
N SER A 617 47.02 -23.57 -16.94
CA SER A 617 46.25 -24.59 -17.68
C SER A 617 44.75 -24.31 -17.66
N CYS A 618 44.01 -24.87 -18.62
CA CYS A 618 42.55 -24.85 -18.61
C CYS A 618 42.01 -25.98 -17.71
N SER A 619 41.17 -25.63 -16.74
CA SER A 619 40.59 -26.57 -15.77
C SER A 619 39.22 -27.12 -16.18
N HIS A 620 38.70 -26.76 -17.37
CA HIS A 620 37.37 -27.19 -17.79
C HIS A 620 37.31 -28.72 -18.01
N PRO A 621 36.35 -29.45 -17.39
CA PRO A 621 36.32 -30.93 -17.39
C PRO A 621 36.29 -31.57 -18.78
N LYS A 622 35.66 -30.90 -19.75
CA LYS A 622 35.58 -31.36 -21.15
C LYS A 622 36.65 -30.82 -22.09
N CYS A 623 37.56 -29.99 -21.60
CA CYS A 623 38.65 -29.50 -22.42
C CYS A 623 39.70 -30.61 -22.54
N SER A 624 39.63 -31.42 -23.60
CA SER A 624 40.65 -32.42 -23.96
C SER A 624 42.03 -31.81 -24.28
N ARG A 625 42.10 -30.47 -24.27
CA ARG A 625 43.31 -29.65 -24.25
C ARG A 625 43.79 -29.32 -22.83
N GLY A 626 43.35 -30.04 -21.79
CA GLY A 626 43.78 -29.88 -20.38
C GLY A 626 45.28 -30.06 -20.11
N THR A 627 46.07 -30.41 -21.14
CA THR A 627 47.54 -30.40 -21.16
C THR A 627 48.15 -29.17 -21.85
N LEU A 628 47.33 -28.20 -22.30
CA LEU A 628 47.82 -26.94 -22.84
C LEU A 628 48.22 -25.99 -21.72
N GLU A 629 49.49 -25.69 -21.73
CA GLU A 629 50.15 -24.89 -20.74
C GLU A 629 50.50 -23.51 -21.32
N PHE A 630 49.81 -22.47 -20.86
CA PHE A 630 49.96 -21.10 -21.30
C PHE A 630 51.01 -20.36 -20.45
N LYS A 631 51.96 -19.69 -21.11
CA LYS A 631 52.99 -18.85 -20.44
C LYS A 631 52.46 -17.48 -19.98
N HIS A 632 51.37 -17.00 -20.57
CA HIS A 632 50.83 -15.67 -20.32
C HIS A 632 49.30 -15.70 -20.17
N LEU A 633 48.77 -14.88 -19.27
CA LEU A 633 47.34 -14.75 -19.00
C LEU A 633 46.54 -14.43 -20.27
N ASN A 634 47.06 -13.61 -21.17
CA ASN A 634 46.37 -13.28 -22.43
C ASN A 634 46.20 -14.50 -23.34
N HIS A 635 47.14 -15.45 -23.33
CA HIS A 635 47.00 -16.69 -24.10
C HIS A 635 45.93 -17.62 -23.51
N PHE A 636 45.82 -17.67 -22.18
CA PHE A 636 44.72 -18.37 -21.50
C PHE A 636 43.37 -17.72 -21.81
N LYS A 637 43.28 -16.40 -21.76
CA LYS A 637 42.05 -15.65 -22.11
C LYS A 637 41.59 -15.92 -23.54
N ASN A 638 42.52 -15.85 -24.50
CA ASN A 638 42.22 -16.15 -25.90
C ASN A 638 41.79 -17.61 -26.10
N HIS A 639 42.37 -18.55 -25.34
CA HIS A 639 41.92 -19.94 -25.37
C HIS A 639 40.48 -20.10 -24.88
N VAL A 640 40.12 -19.45 -23.77
CA VAL A 640 38.75 -19.48 -23.24
C VAL A 640 37.78 -18.86 -24.22
N GLU A 641 38.13 -17.74 -24.84
CA GLU A 641 37.29 -17.10 -25.86
C GLU A 641 37.09 -18.00 -27.10
N LEU A 642 38.15 -18.62 -27.61
CA LEU A 642 38.10 -19.41 -28.84
C LEU A 642 37.53 -20.83 -28.68
N VAL A 643 37.71 -21.45 -27.51
CA VAL A 643 37.32 -22.86 -27.28
C VAL A 643 36.03 -22.97 -26.47
N HIS A 644 35.73 -21.99 -25.61
CA HIS A 644 34.56 -22.00 -24.74
C HIS A 644 33.52 -20.91 -25.08
N GLU A 645 33.80 -20.01 -26.04
CA GLU A 645 32.92 -18.95 -26.61
C GLU A 645 32.22 -17.98 -25.63
N GLY A 646 32.46 -18.12 -24.32
CA GLY A 646 31.79 -17.35 -23.28
C GLY A 646 32.48 -16.04 -22.91
N TRP A 647 33.79 -15.92 -22.99
CA TRP A 647 34.50 -14.89 -22.21
C TRP A 647 35.27 -13.88 -23.07
N GLN A 648 34.76 -12.65 -23.18
CA GLN A 648 35.38 -11.53 -23.92
C GLN A 648 35.90 -10.44 -22.95
N TYR A 649 37.05 -10.69 -22.34
CA TYR A 649 37.70 -9.71 -21.47
C TYR A 649 38.27 -8.57 -22.32
N ARG A 650 37.55 -7.45 -22.45
CA ARG A 650 38.09 -6.20 -22.96
C ARG A 650 38.68 -5.42 -21.78
N PRO A 651 39.94 -4.98 -21.86
CA PRO A 651 40.60 -4.27 -20.77
C PRO A 651 39.90 -2.95 -20.41
#